data_AF-A0A6I7NRU1-F1
#
_entry.id   AF-A0A6I7NRU1-F1
#
_cell.length_a   1.000
_cell.length_b   1.000
_cell.length_c   1.000
_cell.angle_alpha   90.00
_cell.angle_beta   90.00
_cell.angle_gamma   90.00
#
_symmetry.space_group_name_H-M   'P 1'
#
loop_
_entity.id
_entity.type
_entity.pdbx_description
1 polymer ?
#
loop_
_entity_poly.entity_id
_entity_poly.type
_entity_poly.pdbx_seq_one_letter_code
_entity_poly.pdbx_strand_id
1 'polypeptide(L)'
;MKFTKIKRINLIVSFLALLMAFGVTTFAWIDQSTRIPSDVIGKTRNAYFACGDGSAEFPFHIDRAVHFFNLSFLQNLGIFDDDIYHFKVSDCNGNRVEIDFNAPNVIDVFRTIQPIGTETHPFNGQFDGHTSVLKGYTVNGYGFQDVGTFGFVGPDAKIYDLFLEAPTILSHPDSLIDSSGFTERNDGHINLATGYIVGYLSEFAELDFVFVIAPEIQSLMNNFANRSQYGLIGFNEADGGNIAGGPREQAYDFAIDAISSYNALMQARSAYSNWIVSGSGGLSLNQVLNTGNPSPNPPYNIDLAIPGPGTPRGTTPPYNNTFSLSTMQITNPSTNETVFLYDQMVADNNPIKSVTNGVESFYNRENIDLVGFIGWDNNDIVIREPRQNFTIPAIGSTFNPLNYNRSILLYVRPSGDNTALGEARGAFSQAGSMGFASGFDINTGAYREGGQHTYEDWGGANVTSQLDFKEALTAVREDSETGQFIVVDAAVETPDYFIFAVISSTNGFKAVQKLEFSYIPAAINADSLSGISNIDFLHSVNDVLDLADPREDYVFSFVNFGYSLSDAQGINITTARNADGSYRFDFNYVITDNSFFFLDFINLFQYDIKIFYDNDEIYSGTNQIIEVRLEGALAPAVTGRNLPGSGP
;
A
#
# COMPACT_ATOMS: atom_id res chain seq x y z
N MET A 1 87.68 7.68 6.00
CA MET A 1 86.38 6.97 6.00
C MET A 1 85.13 7.85 6.23
N LYS A 2 85.25 9.17 6.51
CA LYS A 2 84.10 10.08 6.71
C LYS A 2 83.52 10.69 5.41
N PHE A 3 84.33 10.91 4.37
CA PHE A 3 83.88 11.54 3.11
C PHE A 3 82.96 10.69 2.22
N THR A 4 83.04 9.35 2.30
CA THR A 4 82.20 8.43 1.53
C THR A 4 80.80 8.25 2.11
N LYS A 5 80.63 8.44 3.43
CA LYS A 5 79.31 8.39 4.09
C LYS A 5 78.46 9.63 3.77
N ILE A 6 79.06 10.82 3.76
CA ILE A 6 78.35 12.08 3.45
C ILE A 6 77.85 12.09 2.00
N LYS A 7 78.64 11.60 1.03
CA LYS A 7 78.19 11.48 -0.37
C LYS A 7 77.04 10.48 -0.55
N ARG A 8 77.03 9.37 0.21
CA ARG A 8 75.93 8.38 0.17
C ARG A 8 74.66 8.92 0.83
N ILE A 9 74.78 9.64 1.94
CA ILE A 9 73.63 10.27 2.61
C ILE A 9 73.02 11.35 1.71
N ASN A 10 73.83 12.20 1.08
CA ASN A 10 73.33 13.22 0.15
C ASN A 10 72.65 12.60 -1.08
N LEU A 11 73.18 11.49 -1.60
CA LEU A 11 72.56 10.76 -2.70
C LEU A 11 71.17 10.20 -2.30
N ILE A 12 71.07 9.63 -1.09
CA ILE A 12 69.81 9.07 -0.56
C ILE A 12 68.79 10.18 -0.32
N VAL A 13 69.21 11.32 0.25
CA VAL A 13 68.33 12.47 0.50
C VAL A 13 67.86 13.09 -0.82
N SER A 14 68.74 13.22 -1.82
CA SER A 14 68.35 13.66 -3.16
C SER A 14 67.37 12.70 -3.84
N PHE A 15 67.55 11.38 -3.66
CA PHE A 15 66.64 10.38 -4.21
C PHE A 15 65.27 10.39 -3.52
N LEU A 16 65.23 10.56 -2.19
CA LEU A 16 63.98 10.73 -1.44
C LEU A 16 63.25 12.03 -1.79
N ALA A 17 63.98 13.13 -1.98
CA ALA A 17 63.40 14.40 -2.43
C ALA A 17 62.82 14.26 -3.85
N LEU A 18 63.48 13.50 -4.73
CA LEU A 18 62.97 13.21 -6.07
C LEU A 18 61.70 12.34 -6.03
N LEU A 19 61.67 11.31 -5.18
CA LEU A 19 60.49 10.47 -4.97
C LEU A 19 59.31 11.26 -4.40
N MET A 20 59.55 12.16 -3.45
CA MET A 20 58.51 13.06 -2.93
C MET A 20 58.06 14.06 -3.99
N ALA A 21 58.96 14.60 -4.82
CA ALA A 21 58.57 15.47 -5.93
C ALA A 21 57.68 14.74 -6.94
N PHE A 22 58.02 13.49 -7.30
CA PHE A 22 57.17 12.66 -8.15
C PHE A 22 55.83 12.33 -7.48
N GLY A 23 55.82 12.03 -6.18
CA GLY A 23 54.58 11.78 -5.42
C GLY A 23 53.65 12.99 -5.40
N VAL A 24 54.17 14.20 -5.15
CA VAL A 24 53.38 15.43 -5.13
C VAL A 24 52.92 15.81 -6.54
N THR A 25 53.73 15.62 -7.58
CA THR A 25 53.28 15.85 -8.97
C THR A 25 52.24 14.84 -9.42
N THR A 26 52.35 13.58 -9.02
CA THR A 26 51.34 12.55 -9.32
C THR A 26 50.06 12.80 -8.55
N PHE A 27 50.14 13.19 -7.27
CA PHE A 27 48.97 13.55 -6.48
C PHE A 27 48.29 14.82 -6.99
N ALA A 28 49.07 15.85 -7.36
CA ALA A 28 48.53 17.08 -7.96
C ALA A 28 47.96 16.82 -9.37
N TRP A 29 48.57 15.93 -10.16
CA TRP A 29 48.02 15.51 -11.45
C TRP A 29 46.75 14.67 -11.27
N ILE A 30 46.66 13.82 -10.24
CA ILE A 30 45.44 13.05 -9.90
C ILE A 30 44.34 13.98 -9.38
N ASP A 31 44.62 14.90 -8.46
CA ASP A 31 43.66 15.91 -7.96
C ASP A 31 43.20 16.83 -9.09
N GLN A 32 44.10 17.20 -10.03
CA GLN A 32 43.73 17.99 -11.21
C GLN A 32 43.07 17.17 -12.33
N SER A 33 43.31 15.86 -12.44
CA SER A 33 42.61 14.98 -13.38
C SER A 33 41.25 14.50 -12.86
N THR A 34 41.01 14.62 -11.55
CA THR A 34 39.73 14.28 -10.90
C THR A 34 38.87 15.52 -10.64
N ARG A 35 39.47 16.72 -10.55
CA ARG A 35 38.75 17.99 -10.59
C ARG A 35 38.49 18.39 -12.03
N ILE A 36 37.33 18.03 -12.54
CA ILE A 36 36.79 18.68 -13.73
C ILE A 36 36.47 20.13 -13.33
N PRO A 37 37.06 21.16 -13.97
CA PRO A 37 36.68 22.54 -13.70
C PRO A 37 35.19 22.72 -13.99
N SER A 38 34.43 23.28 -13.05
CA SER A 38 32.96 23.46 -13.17
C SER A 38 32.55 24.30 -14.38
N ASP A 39 33.49 25.04 -14.94
CA ASP A 39 33.41 25.90 -16.12
C ASP A 39 33.77 25.20 -17.44
N VAL A 40 34.20 23.93 -17.42
CA VAL A 40 34.41 23.07 -18.62
C VAL A 40 33.24 22.13 -18.86
N ILE A 41 32.47 21.80 -17.82
CA ILE A 41 31.41 20.82 -17.86
C ILE A 41 30.26 21.23 -18.81
N GLY A 42 29.94 22.52 -18.89
CA GLY A 42 28.93 23.05 -19.83
C GLY A 42 29.31 22.97 -21.32
N LYS A 43 30.59 22.69 -21.67
CA LYS A 43 31.03 22.48 -23.06
C LYS A 43 31.30 21.01 -23.41
N THR A 44 31.34 20.11 -22.42
CA THR A 44 31.57 18.67 -22.63
C THR A 44 30.33 17.81 -22.39
N ARG A 45 29.35 18.23 -21.56
CA ARG A 45 28.09 17.48 -21.34
C ARG A 45 27.30 17.29 -22.64
N ASN A 46 27.23 18.32 -23.49
CA ASN A 46 26.55 18.26 -24.80
C ASN A 46 27.14 17.18 -25.73
N ALA A 47 28.40 16.79 -25.55
CA ALA A 47 29.03 15.76 -26.40
C ALA A 47 28.48 14.34 -26.12
N TYR A 48 27.79 14.16 -24.99
CA TYR A 48 27.17 12.90 -24.59
C TYR A 48 25.72 12.78 -25.05
N PHE A 49 25.14 13.87 -25.58
CA PHE A 49 23.77 13.96 -26.06
C PHE A 49 23.74 14.44 -27.52
N ALA A 50 22.58 14.45 -28.16
CA ALA A 50 22.47 14.89 -29.55
C ALA A 50 22.75 16.40 -29.68
N CYS A 51 22.21 17.18 -28.74
CA CYS A 51 22.32 18.63 -28.62
C CYS A 51 21.67 19.08 -27.29
N GLY A 52 21.57 20.40 -27.08
CA GLY A 52 21.07 21.01 -25.84
C GLY A 52 22.17 21.22 -24.82
N ASP A 53 21.91 22.06 -23.82
CA ASP A 53 22.80 22.32 -22.67
C ASP A 53 22.21 21.87 -21.32
N GLY A 54 21.00 21.29 -21.35
CA GLY A 54 20.32 20.76 -20.18
C GLY A 54 19.48 21.79 -19.42
N SER A 55 19.45 23.04 -19.88
CA SER A 55 18.50 24.04 -19.37
C SER A 55 17.07 23.76 -19.82
N ALA A 56 16.09 24.39 -19.16
CA ALA A 56 14.68 24.30 -19.54
C ALA A 56 14.40 24.73 -21.00
N GLU A 57 15.13 25.74 -21.51
CA GLU A 57 14.97 26.23 -22.89
C GLU A 57 15.68 25.32 -23.91
N PHE A 58 16.79 24.69 -23.51
CA PHE A 58 17.63 23.86 -24.38
C PHE A 58 17.93 22.51 -23.69
N PRO A 59 16.92 21.63 -23.55
CA PRO A 59 17.08 20.36 -22.87
C PRO A 59 18.08 19.46 -23.60
N PHE A 60 18.72 18.54 -22.88
CA PHE A 60 19.56 17.52 -23.51
C PHE A 60 18.72 16.57 -24.35
N HIS A 61 18.99 16.53 -25.66
CA HIS A 61 18.24 15.69 -26.60
C HIS A 61 18.78 14.26 -26.65
N ILE A 62 17.87 13.29 -26.49
CA ILE A 62 18.13 11.85 -26.55
C ILE A 62 17.48 11.30 -27.83
N ASP A 63 18.28 11.07 -28.86
CA ASP A 63 17.81 10.58 -30.18
C ASP A 63 18.27 9.16 -30.54
N ARG A 64 19.10 8.52 -29.70
CA ARG A 64 19.67 7.19 -29.94
C ARG A 64 20.15 6.50 -28.66
N ALA A 65 20.36 5.19 -28.75
CA ALA A 65 20.72 4.32 -27.61
C ALA A 65 21.92 4.82 -26.78
N VAL A 66 22.99 5.31 -27.43
CA VAL A 66 24.17 5.82 -26.71
C VAL A 66 23.87 7.03 -25.83
N HIS A 67 22.94 7.92 -26.24
CA HIS A 67 22.60 9.09 -25.44
C HIS A 67 21.81 8.69 -24.18
N PHE A 68 20.91 7.71 -24.29
CA PHE A 68 20.19 7.17 -23.14
C PHE A 68 21.11 6.39 -22.20
N PHE A 69 22.03 5.58 -22.75
CA PHE A 69 23.08 4.94 -21.97
C PHE A 69 23.92 5.96 -21.20
N ASN A 70 24.36 7.03 -21.87
CA ASN A 70 25.15 8.09 -21.25
C ASN A 70 24.39 8.77 -20.10
N LEU A 71 23.08 9.01 -20.23
CA LEU A 71 22.28 9.53 -19.14
C LEU A 71 22.38 8.64 -17.90
N SER A 72 22.13 7.33 -18.05
CA SER A 72 22.19 6.39 -16.91
C SER A 72 23.56 6.41 -16.22
N PHE A 73 24.62 6.40 -17.01
CA PHE A 73 25.98 6.37 -16.49
C PHE A 73 26.37 7.68 -15.81
N LEU A 74 26.07 8.83 -16.44
CA LEU A 74 26.44 10.15 -15.91
C LEU A 74 25.61 10.53 -14.68
N GLN A 75 24.33 10.15 -14.63
CA GLN A 75 23.50 10.31 -13.44
C GLN A 75 24.09 9.57 -12.25
N ASN A 76 24.49 8.31 -12.44
CA ASN A 76 25.05 7.49 -11.36
C ASN A 76 26.47 7.93 -10.92
N LEU A 77 27.13 8.79 -11.72
CA LEU A 77 28.38 9.45 -11.33
C LEU A 77 28.17 10.78 -10.58
N GLY A 78 26.92 11.21 -10.37
CA GLY A 78 26.58 12.48 -9.74
C GLY A 78 26.88 13.71 -10.60
N ILE A 79 26.97 13.53 -11.93
CA ILE A 79 27.30 14.63 -12.86
C ILE A 79 26.16 15.65 -12.97
N PHE A 80 24.93 15.25 -12.63
CA PHE A 80 23.73 16.09 -12.72
C PHE A 80 23.20 16.53 -11.35
N ASP A 81 23.94 16.31 -10.27
CA ASP A 81 23.46 16.60 -8.90
C ASP A 81 23.55 18.09 -8.54
N ASP A 82 24.21 18.90 -9.36
CA ASP A 82 24.49 20.30 -9.09
C ASP A 82 23.35 21.26 -9.49
N ASP A 83 22.38 20.80 -10.28
CA ASP A 83 21.24 21.60 -10.75
C ASP A 83 20.08 20.70 -11.23
N ILE A 84 18.94 21.29 -11.56
CA ILE A 84 17.81 20.59 -12.20
C ILE A 84 18.01 20.62 -13.72
N TYR A 85 18.38 19.47 -14.29
CA TYR A 85 18.58 19.32 -15.72
C TYR A 85 17.34 18.80 -16.45
N HIS A 86 17.13 19.30 -17.66
CA HIS A 86 16.04 18.91 -18.54
C HIS A 86 16.57 18.00 -19.66
N PHE A 87 15.88 16.88 -19.86
CA PHE A 87 16.14 15.88 -20.89
C PHE A 87 14.91 15.74 -21.76
N LYS A 88 15.12 15.56 -23.06
CA LYS A 88 14.03 15.37 -24.02
C LYS A 88 14.33 14.26 -25.01
N VAL A 89 13.45 13.27 -25.11
CA VAL A 89 13.59 12.19 -26.10
C VAL A 89 13.06 12.68 -27.45
N SER A 90 13.96 13.24 -28.26
CA SER A 90 13.65 13.79 -29.57
C SER A 90 14.92 14.01 -30.39
N ASP A 91 14.77 14.23 -31.70
CA ASP A 91 15.85 14.76 -32.52
C ASP A 91 16.16 16.23 -32.16
N CYS A 92 17.25 16.79 -32.69
CA CYS A 92 17.62 18.19 -32.43
C CYS A 92 16.67 19.24 -33.03
N ASN A 93 15.68 18.82 -33.82
CA ASN A 93 14.62 19.70 -34.30
C ASN A 93 13.38 19.63 -33.41
N GLY A 94 13.40 18.80 -32.36
CA GLY A 94 12.28 18.58 -31.45
C GLY A 94 11.23 17.61 -31.98
N ASN A 95 11.54 16.79 -32.99
CA ASN A 95 10.62 15.75 -33.46
C ASN A 95 10.72 14.49 -32.58
N ARG A 96 9.60 13.81 -32.36
CA ARG A 96 9.58 12.49 -31.71
C ARG A 96 10.45 11.48 -32.45
N VAL A 97 11.02 10.54 -31.69
CA VAL A 97 11.91 9.49 -32.20
C VAL A 97 11.48 8.12 -31.70
N GLU A 98 11.93 7.08 -32.41
CA GLU A 98 11.88 5.70 -31.94
C GLU A 98 13.32 5.21 -31.78
N ILE A 99 13.71 4.87 -30.57
CA ILE A 99 15.05 4.39 -30.23
C ILE A 99 14.97 2.88 -30.02
N ASP A 100 15.26 2.13 -31.07
CA ASP A 100 15.37 0.67 -31.01
C ASP A 100 16.80 0.25 -30.63
N PHE A 101 16.97 -0.23 -29.40
CA PHE A 101 18.23 -0.75 -28.89
C PHE A 101 18.61 -2.08 -29.56
N ASN A 102 17.64 -2.76 -30.19
CA ASN A 102 17.88 -3.97 -30.94
C ASN A 102 18.39 -3.73 -32.37
N ALA A 103 18.38 -2.48 -32.85
CA ALA A 103 18.78 -2.16 -34.21
C ALA A 103 20.23 -2.61 -34.54
N PRO A 104 20.53 -3.05 -35.78
CA PRO A 104 21.83 -3.62 -36.15
C PRO A 104 23.03 -2.69 -35.97
N ASN A 105 22.80 -1.37 -35.93
CA ASN A 105 23.82 -0.34 -35.79
C ASN A 105 24.10 0.07 -34.33
N VAL A 106 23.36 -0.47 -33.36
CA VAL A 106 23.59 -0.24 -31.94
C VAL A 106 24.72 -1.15 -31.45
N ILE A 107 25.74 -0.56 -30.83
CA ILE A 107 26.86 -1.30 -30.23
C ILE A 107 26.35 -1.96 -28.95
N ASP A 108 26.75 -3.22 -28.72
CA ASP A 108 26.24 -4.06 -27.62
C ASP A 108 26.33 -3.41 -26.24
N VAL A 109 27.39 -2.65 -25.96
CA VAL A 109 27.55 -1.94 -24.67
C VAL A 109 26.41 -0.94 -24.39
N PHE A 110 25.79 -0.39 -25.44
CA PHE A 110 24.70 0.58 -25.30
C PHE A 110 23.32 -0.08 -25.19
N ARG A 111 23.23 -1.41 -25.35
CA ARG A 111 21.97 -2.17 -25.22
C ARG A 111 21.55 -2.37 -23.77
N THR A 112 22.51 -2.27 -22.85
CA THR A 112 22.31 -2.47 -21.41
C THR A 112 22.66 -1.20 -20.66
N ILE A 113 21.72 -0.73 -19.84
CA ILE A 113 21.89 0.44 -18.97
C ILE A 113 21.90 0.01 -17.50
N GLN A 114 22.43 0.89 -16.65
CA GLN A 114 22.18 0.83 -15.22
C GLN A 114 20.85 1.53 -14.90
N PRO A 115 20.23 1.27 -13.73
CA PRO A 115 19.11 2.10 -13.27
C PRO A 115 19.52 3.58 -13.27
N ILE A 116 18.68 4.46 -13.81
CA ILE A 116 18.96 5.90 -13.83
C ILE A 116 18.69 6.47 -12.43
N GLY A 117 19.74 6.82 -11.70
CA GLY A 117 19.65 7.37 -10.36
C GLY A 117 19.86 6.33 -9.26
N THR A 118 20.50 6.76 -8.18
CA THR A 118 20.77 5.98 -6.97
C THR A 118 20.41 6.80 -5.74
N GLU A 119 20.29 6.19 -4.56
CA GLU A 119 20.05 6.95 -3.33
C GLU A 119 21.10 8.05 -3.09
N THR A 120 22.37 7.81 -3.45
CA THR A 120 23.44 8.81 -3.33
C THR A 120 23.44 9.87 -4.43
N HIS A 121 22.94 9.52 -5.61
CA HIS A 121 22.89 10.37 -6.81
C HIS A 121 21.50 10.24 -7.46
N PRO A 122 20.45 10.77 -6.80
CA PRO A 122 19.06 10.58 -7.24
C PRO A 122 18.81 11.32 -8.55
N PHE A 123 17.93 10.79 -9.40
CA PHE A 123 17.45 11.55 -10.54
C PHE A 123 16.53 12.67 -10.03
N ASN A 124 16.95 13.94 -10.18
CA ASN A 124 16.22 15.15 -9.79
C ASN A 124 15.87 16.05 -11.00
N GLY A 125 15.91 15.49 -12.21
CA GLY A 125 15.72 16.23 -13.45
C GLY A 125 14.29 16.17 -14.01
N GLN A 126 14.11 16.82 -15.15
CA GLN A 126 12.87 16.80 -15.94
C GLN A 126 13.10 15.92 -17.17
N PHE A 127 12.40 14.81 -17.30
CA PHE A 127 12.51 13.87 -18.42
C PHE A 127 11.24 13.93 -19.29
N ASP A 128 11.32 14.68 -20.39
CA ASP A 128 10.27 14.77 -21.42
C ASP A 128 10.47 13.65 -22.45
N GLY A 129 9.67 12.59 -22.35
CA GLY A 129 9.64 11.52 -23.36
C GLY A 129 9.13 12.00 -24.72
N HIS A 130 8.44 13.14 -24.79
CA HIS A 130 7.91 13.74 -26.01
C HIS A 130 7.10 12.77 -26.89
N THR A 131 6.37 11.86 -26.27
CA THR A 131 5.63 10.75 -26.90
C THR A 131 6.51 9.85 -27.79
N SER A 132 7.81 9.81 -27.51
CA SER A 132 8.80 8.96 -28.17
C SER A 132 8.85 7.58 -27.54
N VAL A 133 9.39 6.62 -28.28
CA VAL A 133 9.45 5.21 -27.90
C VAL A 133 10.89 4.79 -27.63
N LEU A 134 11.15 4.23 -26.46
CA LEU A 134 12.40 3.54 -26.11
C LEU A 134 12.15 2.04 -26.15
N LYS A 135 12.86 1.31 -27.02
CA LYS A 135 12.53 -0.07 -27.34
C LYS A 135 13.67 -1.05 -27.11
N GLY A 136 13.38 -2.15 -26.41
CA GLY A 136 14.22 -3.35 -26.40
C GLY A 136 15.55 -3.22 -25.67
N TYR A 137 15.62 -2.37 -24.65
CA TYR A 137 16.82 -2.20 -23.81
C TYR A 137 16.77 -3.09 -22.57
N THR A 138 17.94 -3.32 -21.98
CA THR A 138 18.07 -4.07 -20.73
C THR A 138 18.51 -3.16 -19.60
N VAL A 139 17.86 -3.21 -18.43
CA VAL A 139 18.33 -2.61 -17.19
C VAL A 139 19.06 -3.68 -16.38
N ASN A 140 20.30 -3.41 -15.98
CA ASN A 140 21.08 -4.30 -15.13
C ASN A 140 21.14 -3.78 -13.68
N GLY A 141 20.38 -4.42 -12.78
CA GLY A 141 20.30 -4.09 -11.35
C GLY A 141 21.46 -4.62 -10.49
N TYR A 142 22.52 -5.20 -11.07
CA TYR A 142 23.65 -5.70 -10.30
C TYR A 142 24.28 -4.61 -9.40
N GLY A 143 24.24 -4.83 -8.09
CA GLY A 143 24.77 -3.88 -7.09
C GLY A 143 23.86 -2.70 -6.74
N PHE A 144 22.61 -2.68 -7.21
CA PHE A 144 21.65 -1.61 -6.93
C PHE A 144 20.49 -2.11 -6.07
N GLN A 145 19.99 -1.23 -5.19
CA GLN A 145 18.78 -1.48 -4.39
C GLN A 145 17.51 -1.15 -5.17
N ASP A 146 17.45 0.06 -5.72
CA ASP A 146 16.30 0.61 -6.44
C ASP A 146 16.50 0.36 -7.95
N VAL A 147 15.74 -0.56 -8.53
CA VAL A 147 15.97 -1.10 -9.88
C VAL A 147 14.76 -0.88 -10.78
N GLY A 148 14.87 0.08 -11.68
CA GLY A 148 13.96 0.23 -12.81
C GLY A 148 14.66 0.93 -13.96
N THR A 149 13.91 1.33 -14.98
CA THR A 149 14.47 2.24 -16.00
C THR A 149 15.07 3.48 -15.31
N PHE A 150 14.35 4.00 -14.33
CA PHE A 150 14.85 4.90 -13.29
C PHE A 150 15.01 4.11 -11.99
N GLY A 151 16.17 4.23 -11.35
CA GLY A 151 16.45 3.55 -10.08
C GLY A 151 15.81 4.29 -8.93
N PHE A 152 16.49 5.34 -8.46
CA PHE A 152 15.99 6.26 -7.43
C PHE A 152 15.62 7.62 -8.06
N VAL A 153 14.34 7.98 -7.97
CA VAL A 153 13.79 9.26 -8.43
C VAL A 153 13.55 10.14 -7.21
N GLY A 154 14.25 11.27 -7.17
CA GLY A 154 14.20 12.22 -6.07
C GLY A 154 13.06 13.23 -6.18
N PRO A 155 12.80 14.01 -5.11
CA PRO A 155 11.58 14.80 -4.96
C PRO A 155 11.40 15.93 -5.99
N ASP A 156 12.46 16.36 -6.67
CA ASP A 156 12.38 17.44 -7.67
C ASP A 156 12.19 16.92 -9.11
N ALA A 157 12.13 15.61 -9.29
CA ALA A 157 12.05 15.00 -10.61
C ALA A 157 10.64 14.92 -11.17
N LYS A 158 10.57 15.03 -12.49
CA LYS A 158 9.36 14.78 -13.28
C LYS A 158 9.71 13.93 -14.48
N ILE A 159 8.99 12.84 -14.72
CA ILE A 159 9.16 11.97 -15.89
C ILE A 159 7.81 11.87 -16.59
N TYR A 160 7.76 12.23 -17.88
CA TYR A 160 6.48 12.34 -18.56
C TYR A 160 6.50 12.08 -20.07
N ASP A 161 5.33 11.82 -20.66
CA ASP A 161 5.10 11.60 -22.09
C ASP A 161 6.01 10.52 -22.71
N LEU A 162 6.14 9.36 -22.07
CA LEU A 162 7.16 8.36 -22.42
C LEU A 162 6.56 6.98 -22.72
N PHE A 163 7.01 6.33 -23.80
CA PHE A 163 6.70 4.94 -24.10
C PHE A 163 7.93 4.05 -23.92
N LEU A 164 7.81 3.00 -23.10
CA LEU A 164 8.82 1.98 -22.86
C LEU A 164 8.35 0.65 -23.48
N GLU A 165 8.91 0.26 -24.62
CA GLU A 165 8.52 -0.96 -25.33
C GLU A 165 9.55 -2.09 -25.14
N ALA A 166 9.07 -3.23 -24.67
CA ALA A 166 9.86 -4.42 -24.37
C ALA A 166 11.15 -4.16 -23.56
N PRO A 167 11.10 -3.39 -22.44
CA PRO A 167 12.24 -3.31 -21.54
C PRO A 167 12.43 -4.65 -20.80
N THR A 168 13.67 -5.09 -20.67
CA THR A 168 14.03 -6.22 -19.80
C THR A 168 14.71 -5.70 -18.53
N ILE A 169 14.08 -5.89 -17.37
CA ILE A 169 14.64 -5.52 -16.07
C ILE A 169 15.30 -6.74 -15.43
N LEU A 170 16.62 -6.74 -15.39
CA LEU A 170 17.41 -7.74 -14.67
C LEU A 170 17.55 -7.28 -13.22
N SER A 171 16.60 -7.65 -12.36
CA SER A 171 16.54 -7.18 -10.97
C SER A 171 17.83 -7.47 -10.21
N HIS A 172 18.34 -8.70 -10.34
CA HIS A 172 19.64 -9.09 -9.80
C HIS A 172 20.16 -10.32 -10.55
N PRO A 173 21.14 -10.16 -11.45
CA PRO A 173 21.61 -11.26 -12.30
C PRO A 173 22.65 -12.19 -11.63
N ASP A 174 23.05 -11.91 -10.38
CA ASP A 174 24.02 -12.71 -9.63
C ASP A 174 23.40 -13.27 -8.34
N SER A 175 23.93 -14.39 -7.86
CA SER A 175 23.52 -15.08 -6.62
C SER A 175 24.02 -14.42 -5.34
N LEU A 176 25.00 -13.52 -5.43
CA LEU A 176 25.63 -12.83 -4.31
C LEU A 176 25.17 -11.36 -4.29
N ILE A 177 24.35 -11.02 -3.29
CA ILE A 177 23.87 -9.65 -3.06
C ILE A 177 24.74 -9.00 -1.99
N ASP A 178 25.36 -7.87 -2.30
CA ASP A 178 25.97 -6.99 -1.30
C ASP A 178 24.93 -5.94 -0.85
N SER A 179 24.23 -6.25 0.24
CA SER A 179 23.21 -5.37 0.83
C SER A 179 23.77 -4.41 1.90
N SER A 180 25.10 -4.30 2.04
CA SER A 180 25.73 -3.54 3.12
C SER A 180 25.48 -2.02 3.09
N GLY A 181 24.88 -1.51 2.00
CA GLY A 181 24.43 -0.13 1.85
C GLY A 181 22.94 0.04 1.61
N PHE A 182 22.12 -1.02 1.73
CA PHE A 182 20.69 -0.92 1.49
C PHE A 182 19.99 -0.28 2.68
N THR A 183 19.02 0.59 2.41
CA THR A 183 18.21 1.27 3.42
C THR A 183 16.79 0.72 3.44
N GLU A 184 16.00 1.11 4.44
CA GLU A 184 14.60 0.67 4.51
C GLU A 184 13.78 1.29 3.36
N ARG A 185 12.96 0.46 2.74
CA ARG A 185 11.99 0.79 1.69
C ARG A 185 10.67 0.12 2.06
N ASN A 186 9.56 0.83 1.95
CA ASN A 186 8.21 0.29 2.18
C ASN A 186 8.03 -0.24 3.62
N ASP A 187 7.76 0.69 4.53
CA ASP A 187 7.39 0.42 5.93
C ASP A 187 8.40 -0.42 6.73
N GLY A 188 9.67 0.01 6.72
CA GLY A 188 10.67 -0.52 7.66
C GLY A 188 11.36 -1.81 7.22
N HIS A 189 11.25 -2.19 5.94
CA HIS A 189 11.91 -3.38 5.41
C HIS A 189 13.08 -3.03 4.50
N ILE A 190 14.21 -3.73 4.65
CA ILE A 190 15.29 -3.66 3.66
C ILE A 190 14.94 -4.67 2.54
N ASN A 191 14.73 -4.18 1.32
CA ASN A 191 14.36 -4.98 0.14
C ASN A 191 15.01 -4.40 -1.13
N LEU A 192 14.98 -5.16 -2.23
CA LEU A 192 15.19 -4.62 -3.57
C LEU A 192 13.89 -3.93 -4.02
N ALA A 193 13.96 -2.69 -4.49
CA ALA A 193 12.80 -1.99 -5.00
C ALA A 193 12.80 -2.07 -6.53
N THR A 194 12.27 -3.15 -7.10
CA THR A 194 12.28 -3.36 -8.55
C THR A 194 10.97 -2.96 -9.21
N GLY A 195 11.04 -2.23 -10.32
CA GLY A 195 9.89 -1.87 -11.15
C GLY A 195 10.27 -1.75 -12.63
N TYR A 196 9.29 -1.70 -13.52
CA TYR A 196 9.54 -1.51 -14.96
C TYR A 196 10.00 -0.09 -15.27
N ILE A 197 9.35 0.89 -14.63
CA ILE A 197 9.60 2.31 -14.83
C ILE A 197 10.56 2.83 -13.76
N VAL A 198 10.18 2.71 -12.48
CA VAL A 198 10.93 3.27 -11.35
C VAL A 198 11.17 2.21 -10.29
N GLY A 199 12.37 2.19 -9.70
CA GLY A 199 12.65 1.39 -8.50
C GLY A 199 12.04 2.01 -7.25
N TYR A 200 12.45 3.24 -6.93
CA TYR A 200 11.94 4.07 -5.84
C TYR A 200 11.59 5.49 -6.30
N LEU A 201 10.42 5.97 -5.88
CA LEU A 201 9.87 7.30 -6.20
C LEU A 201 9.68 8.07 -4.89
N SER A 202 10.29 9.24 -4.77
CA SER A 202 10.16 10.11 -3.59
C SER A 202 8.80 10.82 -3.56
N GLU A 203 8.34 11.24 -2.37
CA GLU A 203 7.00 11.82 -2.09
C GLU A 203 6.56 12.99 -3.01
N PHE A 204 7.50 13.73 -3.59
CA PHE A 204 7.21 14.86 -4.48
C PHE A 204 7.61 14.64 -5.95
N ALA A 205 8.16 13.47 -6.25
CA ALA A 205 8.51 13.12 -7.62
C ALA A 205 7.25 12.84 -8.45
N GLU A 206 7.25 13.28 -9.70
CA GLU A 206 6.09 13.19 -10.58
C GLU A 206 6.32 12.20 -11.72
N LEU A 207 5.37 11.27 -11.91
CA LEU A 207 5.25 10.43 -13.10
C LEU A 207 3.95 10.80 -13.81
N ASP A 208 4.03 11.19 -15.08
CA ASP A 208 2.88 11.70 -15.82
C ASP A 208 2.86 11.21 -17.27
N PHE A 209 1.87 10.41 -17.65
CA PHE A 209 1.67 9.96 -19.03
C PHE A 209 2.82 9.04 -19.50
N VAL A 210 3.10 8.00 -18.73
CA VAL A 210 4.17 7.03 -18.98
C VAL A 210 3.58 5.64 -19.24
N PHE A 211 3.95 5.03 -20.35
CA PHE A 211 3.36 3.78 -20.81
C PHE A 211 4.40 2.69 -20.98
N VAL A 212 4.02 1.45 -20.66
CA VAL A 212 4.88 0.28 -20.83
C VAL A 212 4.22 -0.73 -21.75
N ILE A 213 4.97 -1.28 -22.71
CA ILE A 213 4.46 -2.27 -23.68
C ILE A 213 5.31 -3.51 -23.55
N ALA A 214 4.69 -4.67 -23.33
CA ALA A 214 5.35 -5.96 -23.30
C ALA A 214 6.63 -6.05 -22.42
N PRO A 215 6.70 -5.46 -21.20
CA PRO A 215 7.92 -5.53 -20.40
C PRO A 215 8.19 -6.92 -19.83
N GLU A 216 9.45 -7.14 -19.45
CA GLU A 216 9.94 -8.36 -18.83
C GLU A 216 10.73 -8.03 -17.54
N ILE A 217 10.43 -8.72 -16.44
CA ILE A 217 11.30 -8.75 -15.25
C ILE A 217 11.91 -10.14 -15.14
N GLN A 218 13.24 -10.18 -15.07
CA GLN A 218 14.00 -11.40 -14.80
C GLN A 218 14.70 -11.26 -13.45
N SER A 219 14.27 -12.06 -12.48
CA SER A 219 14.88 -12.16 -11.16
C SER A 219 15.37 -13.58 -10.93
N LEU A 220 16.31 -14.06 -11.74
CA LEU A 220 16.66 -15.49 -11.83
C LEU A 220 17.42 -16.05 -10.61
N MET A 221 17.99 -15.21 -9.73
CA MET A 221 18.81 -15.65 -8.57
C MET A 221 18.77 -14.66 -7.39
N ASN A 222 17.58 -14.19 -7.00
CA ASN A 222 17.46 -13.17 -5.97
C ASN A 222 17.16 -13.78 -4.59
N ASN A 223 18.12 -13.76 -3.67
CA ASN A 223 17.95 -14.23 -2.28
C ASN A 223 17.26 -13.21 -1.34
N PHE A 224 16.76 -12.08 -1.86
CA PHE A 224 16.27 -10.96 -1.07
C PHE A 224 14.83 -10.61 -1.44
N ALA A 225 14.05 -10.21 -0.43
CA ALA A 225 12.71 -9.70 -0.65
C ALA A 225 12.76 -8.54 -1.65
N ASN A 226 11.81 -8.50 -2.58
CA ASN A 226 11.68 -7.44 -3.55
C ASN A 226 10.35 -6.72 -3.30
N ARG A 227 10.38 -5.42 -3.05
CA ARG A 227 9.17 -4.63 -2.81
C ARG A 227 9.37 -3.27 -3.49
N SER A 228 8.58 -2.93 -4.52
CA SER A 228 8.48 -1.54 -4.98
C SER A 228 7.20 -0.90 -4.39
N GLN A 229 7.06 0.42 -4.54
CA GLN A 229 5.91 1.18 -4.04
C GLN A 229 5.20 1.96 -5.17
N TYR A 230 5.90 2.25 -6.27
CA TYR A 230 5.45 3.22 -7.28
C TYR A 230 5.78 2.86 -8.74
N GLY A 231 6.41 1.71 -8.98
CA GLY A 231 6.93 1.33 -10.31
C GLY A 231 6.13 0.25 -11.07
N LEU A 232 4.87 0.03 -10.69
CA LEU A 232 4.04 -1.16 -10.99
C LEU A 232 4.48 -2.43 -10.25
N ILE A 233 5.03 -2.35 -9.04
CA ILE A 233 5.06 -3.47 -8.10
C ILE A 233 4.80 -2.92 -6.68
N GLY A 234 3.94 -3.55 -5.89
CA GLY A 234 3.58 -3.15 -4.53
C GLY A 234 3.08 -4.33 -3.69
N PHE A 235 3.92 -4.83 -2.78
CA PHE A 235 3.49 -5.72 -1.69
C PHE A 235 3.92 -5.14 -0.35
N ASN A 236 2.95 -4.69 0.46
CA ASN A 236 3.15 -4.42 1.87
C ASN A 236 2.70 -5.64 2.68
N GLU A 237 3.58 -6.17 3.54
CA GLU A 237 3.27 -7.31 4.42
C GLU A 237 2.32 -6.90 5.56
N ALA A 238 2.38 -5.64 6.02
CA ALA A 238 1.48 -5.11 7.04
C ALA A 238 0.04 -4.98 6.55
N ASP A 239 -0.14 -4.63 5.27
CA ASP A 239 -1.46 -4.42 4.66
C ASP A 239 -1.89 -5.54 3.70
N GLY A 240 -1.13 -6.64 3.62
CA GLY A 240 -1.45 -7.79 2.75
C GLY A 240 -1.43 -7.50 1.25
N GLY A 241 -0.64 -6.52 0.79
CA GLY A 241 -0.57 -6.11 -0.62
C GLY A 241 -1.52 -4.98 -1.03
N ASN A 242 -2.22 -4.35 -0.08
CA ASN A 242 -3.11 -3.23 -0.38
C ASN A 242 -2.34 -1.96 -0.79
N ILE A 243 -2.73 -1.33 -1.90
CA ILE A 243 -2.31 0.04 -2.24
C ILE A 243 -3.16 1.03 -1.44
N ALA A 244 -2.52 1.99 -0.78
CA ALA A 244 -3.19 3.21 -0.33
C ALA A 244 -3.76 3.96 -1.56
N GLY A 245 -5.08 3.83 -1.78
CA GLY A 245 -5.79 4.51 -2.88
C GLY A 245 -6.25 3.63 -4.06
N GLY A 246 -5.96 2.32 -4.11
CA GLY A 246 -6.43 1.43 -5.19
C GLY A 246 -7.89 0.95 -5.02
N PRO A 247 -8.66 0.68 -6.11
CA PRO A 247 -10.10 0.38 -6.08
C PRO A 247 -10.47 -0.75 -5.13
N ARG A 248 -11.12 -0.38 -4.04
CA ARG A 248 -11.60 -1.28 -2.99
C ARG A 248 -12.98 -1.83 -3.36
N GLU A 249 -13.12 -2.60 -4.43
CA GLU A 249 -14.41 -3.23 -4.78
C GLU A 249 -14.64 -4.61 -4.12
N GLN A 250 -13.76 -5.03 -3.22
CA GLN A 250 -14.10 -6.15 -2.35
C GLN A 250 -15.27 -5.71 -1.47
N ALA A 251 -16.38 -6.44 -1.50
CA ALA A 251 -17.38 -6.32 -0.45
C ALA A 251 -16.64 -6.48 0.89
N TYR A 252 -16.69 -5.44 1.72
CA TYR A 252 -16.12 -5.47 3.06
C TYR A 252 -16.97 -6.38 3.90
N ASP A 253 -16.59 -7.64 3.94
CA ASP A 253 -17.23 -8.66 4.75
C ASP A 253 -16.50 -8.79 6.08
N PHE A 254 -17.11 -8.26 7.12
CA PHE A 254 -16.61 -8.42 8.49
C PHE A 254 -17.69 -9.00 9.38
N ALA A 255 -17.24 -9.80 10.34
CA ALA A 255 -18.15 -10.52 11.20
C ALA A 255 -17.64 -10.55 12.63
N ILE A 256 -18.58 -10.66 13.54
CA ILE A 256 -18.29 -11.07 14.90
C ILE A 256 -19.13 -12.29 15.26
N ASP A 257 -18.44 -13.33 15.68
CA ASP A 257 -19.02 -14.60 16.12
C ASP A 257 -18.77 -14.77 17.61
N ALA A 258 -19.81 -15.10 18.38
CA ALA A 258 -19.73 -15.18 19.82
C ALA A 258 -18.73 -16.23 20.31
N ILE A 259 -18.72 -17.41 19.68
CA ILE A 259 -17.87 -18.53 20.08
C ILE A 259 -16.41 -18.20 19.73
N SER A 260 -16.15 -17.74 18.51
CA SER A 260 -14.80 -17.36 18.10
C SER A 260 -14.25 -16.21 18.96
N SER A 261 -15.06 -15.17 19.18
CA SER A 261 -14.68 -14.02 20.00
C SER A 261 -14.35 -14.42 21.44
N TYR A 262 -15.20 -15.26 22.04
CA TYR A 262 -14.99 -15.76 23.39
C TYR A 262 -13.67 -16.53 23.50
N ASN A 263 -13.40 -17.45 22.58
CA ASN A 263 -12.18 -18.25 22.59
C ASN A 263 -10.93 -17.38 22.39
N ALA A 264 -10.97 -16.45 21.43
CA ALA A 264 -9.86 -15.56 21.13
C ALA A 264 -9.53 -14.65 22.33
N LEU A 265 -10.55 -14.06 22.97
CA LEU A 265 -10.37 -13.21 24.15
C LEU A 265 -9.93 -14.00 25.38
N MET A 266 -10.40 -15.24 25.58
CA MET A 266 -9.89 -16.12 26.65
C MET A 266 -8.41 -16.44 26.47
N GLN A 267 -7.98 -16.69 25.24
CA GLN A 267 -6.58 -16.96 24.92
C GLN A 267 -5.71 -15.72 25.13
N ALA A 268 -6.16 -14.56 24.64
CA ALA A 268 -5.48 -13.28 24.84
C ALA A 268 -5.33 -12.96 26.33
N ARG A 269 -6.40 -13.13 27.11
CA ARG A 269 -6.39 -12.98 28.57
C ARG A 269 -5.33 -13.85 29.24
N SER A 270 -5.13 -15.08 28.75
CA SER A 270 -4.12 -16.00 29.27
C SER A 270 -2.71 -15.59 28.83
N ALA A 271 -2.50 -15.36 27.53
CA ALA A 271 -1.22 -15.07 26.91
C ALA A 271 -0.62 -13.74 27.40
N TYR A 272 -1.44 -12.69 27.49
CA TYR A 272 -1.01 -11.34 27.87
C TYR A 272 -1.48 -10.98 29.29
N SER A 273 -1.66 -11.98 30.16
CA SER A 273 -2.27 -11.82 31.48
C SER A 273 -1.66 -10.71 32.36
N ASN A 274 -0.35 -10.46 32.21
CA ASN A 274 0.40 -9.45 32.95
C ASN A 274 0.66 -8.15 32.16
N TRP A 275 0.22 -8.06 30.90
CA TRP A 275 0.41 -6.87 30.07
C TRP A 275 -0.52 -5.76 30.54
N ILE A 276 -0.02 -4.53 30.56
CA ILE A 276 -0.75 -3.38 31.13
C ILE A 276 -1.69 -2.82 30.07
N VAL A 277 -2.95 -2.59 30.43
CA VAL A 277 -3.93 -1.98 29.51
C VAL A 277 -3.81 -0.45 29.56
N SER A 278 -3.66 0.21 28.41
CA SER A 278 -3.62 1.66 28.31
C SER A 278 -4.90 2.30 28.84
N GLY A 279 -4.78 3.43 29.56
CA GLY A 279 -5.93 4.14 30.14
C GLY A 279 -6.61 3.44 31.32
N SER A 280 -6.16 2.24 31.72
CA SER A 280 -6.78 1.48 32.82
C SER A 280 -6.36 1.92 34.24
N GLY A 281 -5.40 2.85 34.36
CA GLY A 281 -4.77 3.19 35.63
C GLY A 281 -3.73 2.16 36.10
N GLY A 282 -3.14 1.39 35.17
CA GLY A 282 -2.06 0.44 35.45
C GLY A 282 -2.52 -1.00 35.71
N LEU A 283 -3.74 -1.36 35.31
CA LEU A 283 -4.27 -2.71 35.45
C LEU A 283 -3.77 -3.60 34.33
N SER A 284 -3.56 -4.89 34.64
CA SER A 284 -3.19 -5.88 33.64
C SER A 284 -4.39 -6.38 32.84
N LEU A 285 -4.18 -6.94 31.66
CA LEU A 285 -5.25 -7.46 30.80
C LEU A 285 -6.11 -8.51 31.51
N ASN A 286 -5.49 -9.41 32.30
CA ASN A 286 -6.24 -10.38 33.09
C ASN A 286 -7.12 -9.73 34.18
N GLN A 287 -6.77 -8.54 34.66
CA GLN A 287 -7.60 -7.77 35.60
C GLN A 287 -8.73 -7.02 34.89
N VAL A 288 -8.46 -6.52 33.68
CA VAL A 288 -9.47 -5.83 32.84
C VAL A 288 -10.51 -6.82 32.32
N LEU A 289 -10.09 -7.96 31.78
CA LEU A 289 -10.97 -9.03 31.28
C LEU A 289 -11.40 -10.02 32.39
N ASN A 290 -11.42 -9.60 33.66
CA ASN A 290 -11.66 -10.50 34.80
C ASN A 290 -13.15 -10.70 35.15
N THR A 291 -13.47 -11.92 35.56
CA THR A 291 -14.77 -12.36 36.09
C THR A 291 -14.79 -12.35 37.62
N GLY A 292 -15.34 -11.28 38.20
CA GLY A 292 -15.67 -11.27 39.63
C GLY A 292 -16.98 -12.02 39.95
N ASN A 293 -16.88 -13.31 40.33
CA ASN A 293 -17.86 -14.15 41.06
C ASN A 293 -19.13 -14.65 40.28
N PRO A 294 -19.55 -15.94 40.44
CA PRO A 294 -20.67 -16.54 39.75
C PRO A 294 -21.99 -16.12 40.40
N SER A 295 -22.51 -14.94 40.03
CA SER A 295 -23.90 -14.59 40.32
C SER A 295 -24.83 -15.38 39.38
N PRO A 296 -25.94 -15.96 39.87
CA PRO A 296 -26.84 -16.73 39.03
C PRO A 296 -27.61 -15.76 38.13
N ASN A 297 -27.32 -15.82 36.84
CA ASN A 297 -28.07 -15.25 35.71
C ASN A 297 -27.91 -13.77 35.34
N PRO A 298 -27.29 -13.49 34.18
CA PRO A 298 -26.27 -14.31 33.49
C PRO A 298 -24.85 -13.94 33.95
N PRO A 299 -24.00 -14.92 34.33
CA PRO A 299 -22.59 -14.69 34.55
C PRO A 299 -21.82 -14.84 33.23
N TYR A 300 -21.54 -13.72 32.55
CA TYR A 300 -20.59 -13.70 31.42
C TYR A 300 -19.17 -13.99 31.90
N ASN A 301 -18.40 -14.68 31.07
CA ASN A 301 -17.03 -15.11 31.35
C ASN A 301 -15.97 -14.07 30.95
N ILE A 302 -16.34 -13.07 30.16
CA ILE A 302 -15.49 -11.92 29.75
C ILE A 302 -16.39 -10.66 29.71
N ASP A 303 -15.84 -9.50 30.05
CA ASP A 303 -16.50 -8.18 29.99
C ASP A 303 -15.47 -7.11 29.57
N LEU A 304 -15.84 -6.19 28.68
CA LEU A 304 -14.98 -5.07 28.24
C LEU A 304 -15.11 -3.82 29.15
N ALA A 305 -15.31 -4.05 30.45
CA ALA A 305 -15.39 -3.00 31.44
C ALA A 305 -15.04 -3.51 32.84
N ILE A 306 -14.58 -2.59 33.71
CA ILE A 306 -14.22 -2.93 35.09
C ILE A 306 -15.40 -2.61 36.04
N PRO A 307 -15.87 -3.59 36.84
CA PRO A 307 -16.80 -3.36 37.95
C PRO A 307 -16.28 -2.34 38.96
N GLY A 308 -17.09 -1.33 39.28
CA GLY A 308 -16.82 -0.44 40.42
C GLY A 308 -16.85 -1.20 41.76
N PRO A 309 -16.10 -0.75 42.78
CA PRO A 309 -16.07 -1.43 44.08
C PRO A 309 -17.43 -1.37 44.80
N GLY A 310 -17.97 -2.53 45.20
CA GLY A 310 -19.06 -2.65 46.19
C GLY A 310 -20.49 -2.74 45.67
N THR A 311 -20.75 -2.79 44.35
CA THR A 311 -22.11 -2.87 43.81
C THR A 311 -22.51 -4.28 43.36
N PRO A 312 -23.63 -4.85 43.85
CA PRO A 312 -24.20 -6.08 43.30
C PRO A 312 -24.57 -5.91 41.82
N ARG A 313 -24.11 -6.84 40.96
CA ARG A 313 -24.41 -6.86 39.52
C ARG A 313 -25.93 -7.02 39.32
N GLY A 314 -26.65 -5.96 38.93
CA GLY A 314 -28.11 -5.98 38.76
C GLY A 314 -28.86 -4.66 39.11
N THR A 315 -28.18 -3.71 39.74
CA THR A 315 -28.59 -2.29 39.80
C THR A 315 -27.67 -1.49 38.88
N THR A 316 -28.09 -0.37 38.29
CA THR A 316 -27.27 0.47 37.40
C THR A 316 -26.04 1.00 38.14
N PRO A 317 -24.83 0.42 37.98
CA PRO A 317 -23.67 0.85 38.76
C PRO A 317 -22.93 1.97 38.01
N PRO A 318 -22.28 2.90 38.73
CA PRO A 318 -21.20 3.69 38.17
C PRO A 318 -19.99 2.77 37.99
N TYR A 319 -19.75 2.38 36.75
CA TYR A 319 -18.57 1.63 36.35
C TYR A 319 -17.53 2.64 35.84
N ASN A 320 -16.30 2.57 36.35
CA ASN A 320 -15.35 3.69 36.23
C ASN A 320 -14.55 3.69 34.91
N ASN A 321 -14.34 2.53 34.28
CA ASN A 321 -13.54 2.39 33.06
C ASN A 321 -14.25 1.46 32.06
N THR A 322 -14.50 1.97 30.85
CA THR A 322 -15.01 1.22 29.69
C THR A 322 -13.93 1.16 28.62
N PHE A 323 -13.87 0.06 27.89
CA PHE A 323 -12.89 -0.13 26.82
C PHE A 323 -13.59 -0.39 25.49
N SER A 324 -12.89 -0.12 24.40
CA SER A 324 -13.28 -0.50 23.04
C SER A 324 -12.35 -1.60 22.57
N LEU A 325 -12.86 -2.64 21.93
CA LEU A 325 -12.03 -3.73 21.43
C LEU A 325 -11.07 -3.24 20.33
N SER A 326 -11.54 -2.34 19.46
CA SER A 326 -10.75 -1.81 18.36
C SER A 326 -9.63 -0.89 18.80
N THR A 327 -9.79 -0.22 19.94
CA THR A 327 -8.83 0.78 20.43
C THR A 327 -8.06 0.34 21.69
N MET A 328 -8.37 -0.83 22.26
CA MET A 328 -7.67 -1.32 23.44
C MET A 328 -6.21 -1.59 23.11
N GLN A 329 -5.32 -0.88 23.79
CA GLN A 329 -3.87 -1.10 23.71
C GLN A 329 -3.37 -1.84 24.95
N ILE A 330 -2.42 -2.73 24.73
CA ILE A 330 -1.70 -3.48 25.76
C ILE A 330 -0.20 -3.21 25.66
N THR A 331 0.43 -3.01 26.81
CA THR A 331 1.88 -2.76 26.92
C THR A 331 2.56 -3.95 27.56
N ASN A 332 3.56 -4.52 26.88
CA ASN A 332 4.38 -5.57 27.45
C ASN A 332 5.31 -4.98 28.51
N PRO A 333 5.20 -5.38 29.79
CA PRO A 333 5.99 -4.80 30.88
C PRO A 333 7.48 -5.12 30.79
N SER A 334 7.88 -6.09 29.95
CA SER A 334 9.28 -6.50 29.79
C SER A 334 10.00 -5.72 28.69
N THR A 335 9.31 -5.41 27.59
CA THR A 335 9.88 -4.70 26.43
C THR A 335 9.45 -3.23 26.35
N ASN A 336 8.40 -2.85 27.09
CA ASN A 336 7.73 -1.55 27.03
C ASN A 336 7.11 -1.23 25.65
N GLU A 337 6.94 -2.25 24.82
CA GLU A 337 6.25 -2.17 23.54
C GLU A 337 4.75 -2.12 23.76
N THR A 338 4.06 -1.22 23.05
CA THR A 338 2.60 -1.03 23.13
C THR A 338 1.99 -1.34 21.79
N VAL A 339 1.01 -2.24 21.78
CA VAL A 339 0.31 -2.72 20.59
C VAL A 339 -1.19 -2.71 20.83
N PHE A 340 -1.98 -2.69 19.76
CA PHE A 340 -3.41 -2.96 19.87
C PHE A 340 -3.63 -4.43 20.23
N LEU A 341 -4.56 -4.69 21.15
CA LEU A 341 -4.87 -6.04 21.64
C LEU A 341 -5.24 -6.96 20.46
N TYR A 342 -6.13 -6.49 19.57
CA TYR A 342 -6.60 -7.32 18.47
C TYR A 342 -5.49 -7.63 17.46
N ASP A 343 -4.64 -6.66 17.13
CA ASP A 343 -3.53 -6.86 16.19
C ASP A 343 -2.55 -7.91 16.73
N GLN A 344 -2.27 -7.88 18.04
CA GLN A 344 -1.45 -8.90 18.69
C GLN A 344 -2.12 -10.30 18.68
N MET A 345 -3.46 -10.36 18.85
CA MET A 345 -4.20 -11.62 18.76
C MET A 345 -4.12 -12.23 17.36
N VAL A 346 -4.20 -11.41 16.32
CA VAL A 346 -4.04 -11.84 14.91
C VAL A 346 -2.62 -12.35 14.66
N ALA A 347 -1.60 -11.61 15.11
CA ALA A 347 -0.20 -12.03 15.00
C ALA A 347 0.08 -13.39 15.66
N ASP A 348 -0.61 -13.69 16.77
CA ASP A 348 -0.52 -14.98 17.47
C ASP A 348 -1.48 -16.06 16.91
N ASN A 349 -2.02 -15.84 15.71
CA ASN A 349 -2.93 -16.74 14.99
C ASN A 349 -4.24 -17.05 15.72
N ASN A 350 -4.79 -16.08 16.45
CA ASN A 350 -6.08 -16.18 17.14
C ASN A 350 -7.06 -15.05 16.72
N PRO A 351 -7.35 -14.91 15.42
CA PRO A 351 -8.29 -13.90 14.96
C PRO A 351 -9.72 -14.22 15.40
N ILE A 352 -10.54 -13.18 15.52
CA ILE A 352 -11.98 -13.35 15.65
C ILE A 352 -12.53 -13.53 14.24
N LYS A 353 -13.23 -14.64 14.01
CA LYS A 353 -13.78 -14.99 12.71
C LYS A 353 -15.15 -15.65 12.81
N SER A 354 -15.92 -15.53 11.76
CA SER A 354 -17.14 -16.27 11.57
C SER A 354 -17.07 -17.08 10.30
N VAL A 355 -17.69 -18.27 10.30
CA VAL A 355 -17.70 -19.15 9.14
C VAL A 355 -19.15 -19.38 8.69
N THR A 356 -19.47 -18.99 7.46
CA THR A 356 -20.76 -19.27 6.82
C THR A 356 -20.52 -20.04 5.55
N ASN A 357 -21.10 -21.24 5.42
CA ASN A 357 -20.99 -22.08 4.22
C ASN A 357 -19.55 -22.34 3.75
N GLY A 358 -18.59 -22.39 4.68
CA GLY A 358 -17.17 -22.59 4.38
C GLY A 358 -16.40 -21.32 4.01
N VAL A 359 -17.05 -20.15 3.99
CA VAL A 359 -16.41 -18.85 3.82
C VAL A 359 -16.13 -18.24 5.18
N GLU A 360 -14.90 -17.79 5.41
CA GLU A 360 -14.50 -17.11 6.64
C GLU A 360 -14.61 -15.59 6.47
N SER A 361 -15.23 -14.92 7.44
CA SER A 361 -15.27 -13.46 7.56
C SER A 361 -14.65 -13.07 8.89
N PHE A 362 -13.81 -12.05 8.91
CA PHE A 362 -12.99 -11.70 10.07
C PHE A 362 -13.50 -10.43 10.76
N TYR A 363 -13.23 -10.29 12.05
CA TYR A 363 -13.36 -9.00 12.71
C TYR A 363 -12.29 -8.04 12.17
N ASN A 364 -12.69 -6.82 11.86
CA ASN A 364 -11.80 -5.76 11.41
C ASN A 364 -11.96 -4.55 12.35
N ARG A 365 -10.88 -4.20 13.07
CA ARG A 365 -10.90 -3.11 14.04
C ARG A 365 -11.20 -1.74 13.45
N GLU A 366 -10.98 -1.55 12.15
CA GLU A 366 -11.32 -0.32 11.42
C GLU A 366 -12.80 -0.21 11.08
N ASN A 367 -13.52 -1.33 10.95
CA ASN A 367 -14.88 -1.36 10.43
C ASN A 367 -15.94 -1.76 11.44
N ILE A 368 -15.56 -2.47 12.50
CA ILE A 368 -16.44 -2.85 13.61
C ILE A 368 -15.72 -2.64 14.94
N ASP A 369 -16.43 -2.08 15.92
CA ASP A 369 -15.92 -1.90 17.27
C ASP A 369 -16.97 -2.29 18.32
N LEU A 370 -16.47 -2.89 19.40
CA LEU A 370 -17.27 -3.31 20.54
C LEU A 370 -16.93 -2.43 21.72
N VAL A 371 -17.90 -1.64 22.15
CA VAL A 371 -17.65 -0.56 23.11
C VAL A 371 -18.34 -0.81 24.44
N GLY A 372 -17.54 -0.85 25.51
CA GLY A 372 -18.00 -0.80 26.89
C GLY A 372 -18.58 -2.13 27.38
N PHE A 373 -19.74 -2.10 28.06
CA PHE A 373 -20.32 -3.25 28.77
C PHE A 373 -20.91 -4.32 27.83
N ILE A 374 -20.04 -4.92 27.05
CA ILE A 374 -20.31 -6.08 26.22
C ILE A 374 -19.65 -7.27 26.90
N GLY A 375 -20.45 -8.29 27.17
CA GLY A 375 -20.01 -9.53 27.78
C GLY A 375 -20.02 -10.68 26.80
N TRP A 376 -19.17 -11.68 27.05
CA TRP A 376 -19.21 -12.95 26.32
C TRP A 376 -19.52 -14.08 27.29
N ASP A 377 -20.44 -14.95 26.90
CA ASP A 377 -20.46 -16.32 27.38
C ASP A 377 -20.02 -17.29 26.27
N ASN A 378 -20.11 -18.59 26.53
CA ASN A 378 -19.60 -19.60 25.60
C ASN A 378 -20.37 -19.65 24.27
N ASN A 379 -21.54 -19.01 24.16
CA ASN A 379 -22.41 -19.07 22.98
C ASN A 379 -22.89 -17.70 22.49
N ASP A 380 -22.92 -16.68 23.35
CA ASP A 380 -23.56 -15.40 23.09
C ASP A 380 -22.65 -14.21 23.45
N ILE A 381 -22.67 -13.20 22.59
CA ILE A 381 -22.27 -11.82 22.90
C ILE A 381 -23.48 -11.16 23.52
N VAL A 382 -23.31 -10.57 24.70
CA VAL A 382 -24.42 -10.00 25.44
C VAL A 382 -24.21 -8.53 25.76
N ILE A 383 -25.18 -7.74 25.31
CA ILE A 383 -25.24 -6.30 25.49
C ILE A 383 -26.22 -6.00 26.64
N ARG A 384 -25.78 -5.26 27.67
CA ARG A 384 -26.58 -4.91 28.88
C ARG A 384 -27.39 -3.61 28.72
N GLU A 385 -28.63 -3.60 29.21
CA GLU A 385 -29.67 -2.51 29.23
C GLU A 385 -29.25 -1.05 29.55
N PRO A 386 -30.09 -0.01 29.24
CA PRO A 386 -31.34 0.03 28.45
C PRO A 386 -31.18 0.83 27.15
N ARG A 387 -32.29 1.09 26.43
CA ARG A 387 -32.42 2.06 25.33
C ARG A 387 -31.86 3.42 25.77
N GLN A 388 -30.58 3.67 25.52
CA GLN A 388 -29.85 4.85 25.99
C GLN A 388 -30.10 6.00 25.03
N ASN A 389 -30.40 7.18 25.58
CA ASN A 389 -30.31 8.42 24.82
C ASN A 389 -28.84 8.76 24.68
N PHE A 390 -28.20 8.22 23.65
CA PHE A 390 -26.92 8.79 23.22
C PHE A 390 -27.15 10.26 22.84
N THR A 391 -26.08 11.02 22.90
CA THR A 391 -26.08 12.37 22.34
C THR A 391 -25.50 12.26 20.95
N ILE A 392 -26.21 12.80 19.95
CA ILE A 392 -25.67 12.93 18.61
C ILE A 392 -24.43 13.82 18.72
N PRO A 393 -23.25 13.36 18.24
CA PRO A 393 -22.04 14.14 18.38
C PRO A 393 -22.16 15.43 17.57
N ALA A 394 -21.58 16.52 18.07
CA ALA A 394 -21.68 17.82 17.42
C ALA A 394 -20.77 17.87 16.19
N ILE A 395 -21.23 18.52 15.11
CA ILE A 395 -20.40 18.77 13.92
C ILE A 395 -19.15 19.57 14.32
N GLY A 396 -18.00 19.17 13.79
CA GLY A 396 -16.69 19.72 14.11
C GLY A 396 -16.06 19.21 15.42
N SER A 397 -16.75 18.33 16.17
CA SER A 397 -16.17 17.71 17.37
C SER A 397 -15.43 16.42 17.03
N THR A 398 -14.44 16.05 17.86
CA THR A 398 -13.78 14.74 17.77
C THR A 398 -14.76 13.63 18.18
N PHE A 399 -14.97 12.66 17.30
CA PHE A 399 -15.73 11.46 17.60
C PHE A 399 -14.98 10.59 18.61
N ASN A 400 -15.61 10.30 19.73
CA ASN A 400 -15.06 9.40 20.75
C ASN A 400 -15.98 8.18 20.91
N PRO A 401 -15.53 6.98 20.48
CA PRO A 401 -16.36 5.78 20.53
C PRO A 401 -16.80 5.44 21.96
N LEU A 402 -15.98 5.74 22.98
CA LEU A 402 -16.29 5.44 24.39
C LEU A 402 -17.54 6.19 24.91
N ASN A 403 -17.97 7.26 24.25
CA ASN A 403 -19.23 7.95 24.56
C ASN A 403 -20.46 7.07 24.21
N TYR A 404 -20.29 6.08 23.35
CA TYR A 404 -21.32 5.14 22.90
C TYR A 404 -21.17 3.78 23.57
N ASN A 405 -21.01 3.76 24.88
CA ASN A 405 -20.90 2.51 25.63
C ASN A 405 -22.13 1.59 25.42
N ARG A 406 -21.93 0.27 25.52
CA ARG A 406 -22.96 -0.76 25.29
C ARG A 406 -23.48 -0.78 23.86
N SER A 407 -22.62 -0.49 22.90
CA SER A 407 -22.98 -0.52 21.49
C SER A 407 -21.92 -1.25 20.68
N ILE A 408 -22.35 -1.73 19.52
CA ILE A 408 -21.45 -2.15 18.45
C ILE A 408 -21.45 -1.01 17.44
N LEU A 409 -20.29 -0.42 17.19
CA LEU A 409 -20.12 0.63 16.20
C LEU A 409 -19.67 0.00 14.89
N LEU A 410 -20.28 0.41 13.79
CA LEU A 410 -19.85 0.03 12.44
C LEU A 410 -19.36 1.29 11.74
N TYR A 411 -18.18 1.20 11.13
CA TYR A 411 -17.58 2.27 10.33
C TYR A 411 -17.70 1.85 8.86
N VAL A 412 -18.66 2.46 8.18
CA VAL A 412 -19.07 2.11 6.82
C VAL A 412 -18.64 3.24 5.92
N ARG A 413 -17.76 2.98 4.96
CA ARG A 413 -17.34 4.03 4.01
C ARG A 413 -18.52 4.42 3.11
N PRO A 414 -18.58 5.66 2.60
CA PRO A 414 -19.57 6.03 1.61
C PRO A 414 -19.59 5.05 0.44
N SER A 415 -20.78 4.69 -0.03
CA SER A 415 -20.98 3.95 -1.28
C SER A 415 -21.39 4.93 -2.38
N GLY A 416 -21.29 4.50 -3.65
CA GLY A 416 -21.84 5.28 -4.77
C GLY A 416 -23.37 5.35 -4.77
N ASP A 417 -24.02 4.57 -3.89
CA ASP A 417 -25.46 4.54 -3.69
C ASP A 417 -25.83 5.21 -2.35
N ASN A 418 -26.30 6.44 -2.43
CA ASN A 418 -26.79 7.21 -1.29
C ASN A 418 -28.11 6.64 -0.70
N THR A 419 -28.52 5.42 -0.99
CA THR A 419 -29.72 4.79 -0.41
C THR A 419 -29.45 3.43 0.22
N ALA A 420 -28.34 2.78 -0.13
CA ALA A 420 -27.94 1.49 0.41
C ALA A 420 -26.41 1.43 0.52
N LEU A 421 -25.89 1.75 1.70
CA LEU A 421 -24.44 1.69 1.95
C LEU A 421 -23.96 0.24 2.05
N GLY A 422 -24.80 -0.68 2.53
CA GLY A 422 -24.48 -2.10 2.68
C GLY A 422 -25.59 -2.89 3.38
N GLU A 423 -25.26 -4.08 3.89
CA GLU A 423 -26.17 -4.98 4.59
C GLU A 423 -25.59 -5.43 5.94
N ALA A 424 -26.45 -5.54 6.94
CA ALA A 424 -26.17 -6.15 8.23
C ALA A 424 -27.06 -7.40 8.43
N ARG A 425 -26.48 -8.48 8.93
CA ARG A 425 -27.16 -9.76 9.20
C ARG A 425 -26.85 -10.21 10.61
N GLY A 426 -27.86 -10.74 11.29
CA GLY A 426 -27.74 -11.14 12.69
C GLY A 426 -28.37 -12.49 12.98
N ALA A 427 -27.68 -13.28 13.81
CA ALA A 427 -28.21 -14.46 14.45
C ALA A 427 -28.31 -14.21 15.96
N PHE A 428 -29.50 -14.41 16.52
CA PHE A 428 -29.84 -14.12 17.91
C PHE A 428 -30.31 -15.38 18.61
N SER A 429 -29.88 -15.60 19.86
CA SER A 429 -30.22 -16.83 20.61
C SER A 429 -31.64 -16.82 21.20
N GLN A 430 -32.31 -15.66 21.23
CA GLN A 430 -33.69 -15.49 21.71
C GLN A 430 -34.48 -14.55 20.79
N ALA A 431 -35.81 -14.50 20.96
CA ALA A 431 -36.66 -13.52 20.28
C ALA A 431 -36.26 -12.09 20.71
N GLY A 432 -35.37 -11.47 19.94
CA GLY A 432 -34.88 -10.11 20.16
C GLY A 432 -34.63 -9.39 18.85
N SER A 433 -34.88 -8.09 18.84
CA SER A 433 -34.36 -7.18 17.82
C SER A 433 -33.16 -6.42 18.39
N MET A 434 -32.27 -6.00 17.50
CA MET A 434 -31.36 -4.87 17.72
C MET A 434 -31.87 -3.69 16.89
N GLY A 435 -31.28 -2.52 17.08
CA GLY A 435 -31.61 -1.38 16.24
C GLY A 435 -30.44 -0.44 16.02
N PHE A 436 -30.54 0.34 14.94
CA PHE A 436 -29.63 1.44 14.67
C PHE A 436 -30.10 2.69 15.40
N ALA A 437 -29.19 3.34 16.13
CA ALA A 437 -29.43 4.66 16.69
C ALA A 437 -29.05 5.73 15.66
N SER A 438 -30.04 6.24 14.93
CA SER A 438 -29.83 7.26 13.89
C SER A 438 -29.71 8.66 14.49
N GLY A 439 -28.77 9.45 13.98
CA GLY A 439 -28.60 10.87 14.27
C GLY A 439 -29.07 11.79 13.14
N PHE A 440 -29.68 11.24 12.09
CA PHE A 440 -29.98 11.94 10.86
C PHE A 440 -31.42 12.47 10.82
N ASP A 441 -31.63 13.63 10.19
CA ASP A 441 -32.97 14.13 9.89
C ASP A 441 -33.39 13.75 8.46
N ILE A 442 -34.35 12.83 8.35
CA ILE A 442 -34.89 12.37 7.08
C ILE A 442 -35.46 13.49 6.19
N ASN A 443 -35.87 14.62 6.77
CA ASN A 443 -36.45 15.72 6.02
C ASN A 443 -35.40 16.68 5.47
N THR A 444 -34.28 16.85 6.17
CA THR A 444 -33.24 17.82 5.78
C THR A 444 -32.04 17.15 5.13
N GLY A 445 -31.89 15.82 5.24
CA GLY A 445 -30.70 15.18 4.73
C GLY A 445 -29.43 15.55 5.51
N ALA A 446 -29.58 15.98 6.78
CA ALA A 446 -28.46 16.47 7.59
C ALA A 446 -28.45 15.83 8.98
N TYR A 447 -27.28 15.78 9.62
CA TYR A 447 -27.15 15.32 11.00
C TYR A 447 -27.70 16.37 11.97
N ARG A 448 -28.45 15.90 12.98
CA ARG A 448 -29.07 16.77 13.98
C ARG A 448 -28.06 17.15 15.06
N GLU A 449 -27.95 18.43 15.36
CA GLU A 449 -27.17 18.87 16.53
C GLU A 449 -27.94 18.63 17.83
N GLY A 450 -27.31 17.94 18.80
CA GLY A 450 -27.76 17.88 20.20
C GLY A 450 -29.14 17.25 20.47
N GLY A 451 -29.73 16.57 19.47
CA GLY A 451 -31.04 15.92 19.54
C GLY A 451 -31.01 14.47 20.06
N GLN A 452 -32.18 13.85 20.16
CA GLN A 452 -32.32 12.42 20.49
C GLN A 452 -32.49 11.55 19.23
N HIS A 453 -32.05 10.30 19.33
CA HIS A 453 -32.03 9.32 18.24
C HIS A 453 -33.40 8.82 17.83
N THR A 454 -33.54 8.47 16.56
CA THR A 454 -34.58 7.55 16.07
C THR A 454 -34.04 6.12 16.04
N TYR A 455 -34.92 5.15 16.28
CA TYR A 455 -34.54 3.74 16.39
C TYR A 455 -35.25 2.93 15.31
N GLU A 456 -34.48 2.18 14.55
CA GLU A 456 -34.96 1.24 13.54
C GLU A 456 -34.68 -0.19 14.01
N ASP A 457 -35.73 -0.96 14.31
CA ASP A 457 -35.60 -2.31 14.87
C ASP A 457 -35.48 -3.36 13.76
N TRP A 458 -34.46 -4.20 13.87
CA TRP A 458 -34.27 -5.39 13.03
C TRP A 458 -34.09 -6.62 13.93
N GLY A 459 -34.93 -7.65 13.74
CA GLY A 459 -34.96 -8.80 14.66
C GLY A 459 -35.54 -10.08 14.09
N GLY A 460 -34.83 -11.18 14.32
CA GLY A 460 -35.14 -12.53 13.87
C GLY A 460 -33.87 -13.27 13.42
N ALA A 461 -33.85 -14.61 13.50
CA ALA A 461 -32.73 -15.39 12.97
C ALA A 461 -32.63 -15.21 11.45
N ASN A 462 -31.47 -14.75 10.95
CA ASN A 462 -31.20 -14.52 9.52
C ASN A 462 -31.98 -13.36 8.88
N VAL A 463 -32.41 -12.36 9.67
CA VAL A 463 -32.98 -11.13 9.10
C VAL A 463 -31.84 -10.23 8.62
N THR A 464 -31.94 -9.77 7.37
CA THR A 464 -31.00 -8.81 6.76
C THR A 464 -31.60 -7.41 6.89
N SER A 465 -30.82 -6.47 7.43
CA SER A 465 -31.13 -5.03 7.44
C SER A 465 -30.23 -4.32 6.45
N GLN A 466 -30.78 -3.39 5.68
CA GLN A 466 -29.96 -2.48 4.87
C GLN A 466 -29.28 -1.46 5.80
N LEU A 467 -28.09 -1.02 5.43
CA LEU A 467 -27.38 0.10 6.06
C LEU A 467 -27.70 1.36 5.24
N ASP A 468 -28.84 1.99 5.48
CA ASP A 468 -29.18 3.29 4.87
C ASP A 468 -28.38 4.39 5.59
N PHE A 469 -27.77 5.32 4.86
CA PHE A 469 -27.06 6.46 5.47
C PHE A 469 -27.96 7.29 6.42
N LYS A 470 -29.28 7.27 6.22
CA LYS A 470 -30.27 7.88 7.12
C LYS A 470 -30.37 7.18 8.47
N GLU A 471 -29.93 5.93 8.55
CA GLU A 471 -29.88 5.16 9.80
C GLU A 471 -28.55 5.35 10.55
N ALA A 472 -27.57 6.01 9.94
CA ALA A 472 -26.28 6.30 10.56
C ALA A 472 -26.43 7.22 11.78
N LEU A 473 -25.61 6.96 12.79
CA LEU A 473 -25.46 7.79 13.98
C LEU A 473 -24.87 9.16 13.62
N THR A 474 -23.81 9.15 12.82
CA THR A 474 -23.06 10.34 12.40
C THR A 474 -22.19 10.01 11.19
N ALA A 475 -21.62 11.03 10.55
CA ALA A 475 -20.52 10.87 9.61
C ALA A 475 -19.24 11.50 10.16
N VAL A 476 -18.08 10.96 9.76
CA VAL A 476 -16.76 11.43 10.19
C VAL A 476 -15.78 11.49 9.03
N ARG A 477 -14.79 12.39 9.16
CA ARG A 477 -13.59 12.46 8.35
C ARG A 477 -12.38 12.20 9.25
N GLU A 478 -11.42 11.44 8.78
CA GLU A 478 -10.13 11.24 9.43
C GLU A 478 -9.25 12.47 9.23
N ASP A 479 -8.69 12.96 10.33
CA ASP A 479 -7.72 14.04 10.31
C ASP A 479 -6.34 13.51 9.92
N SER A 480 -5.79 14.00 8.81
CA SER A 480 -4.53 13.50 8.22
C SER A 480 -3.30 13.71 9.10
N GLU A 481 -3.33 14.66 10.04
CA GLU A 481 -2.20 14.94 10.94
C GLU A 481 -2.28 14.13 12.24
N THR A 482 -3.50 13.86 12.73
CA THR A 482 -3.73 13.31 14.06
C THR A 482 -4.33 11.90 14.08
N GLY A 483 -4.86 11.42 12.96
CA GLY A 483 -5.59 10.14 12.86
C GLY A 483 -6.92 10.13 13.64
N GLN A 484 -7.41 11.30 14.07
CA GLN A 484 -8.66 11.41 14.82
C GLN A 484 -9.85 11.54 13.88
N PHE A 485 -10.96 10.90 14.23
CA PHE A 485 -12.22 11.10 13.52
C PHE A 485 -12.89 12.40 13.96
N ILE A 486 -13.04 13.33 13.02
CA ILE A 486 -13.77 14.58 13.20
C ILE A 486 -15.17 14.42 12.62
N VAL A 487 -16.19 14.84 13.37
CA VAL A 487 -17.60 14.74 12.96
C VAL A 487 -17.89 15.78 11.90
N VAL A 488 -18.48 15.37 10.78
CA VAL A 488 -18.72 16.21 9.61
C VAL A 488 -20.19 16.28 9.22
N ASP A 489 -20.55 17.34 8.50
CA ASP A 489 -21.86 17.44 7.85
C ASP A 489 -21.81 16.80 6.46
N ALA A 490 -22.41 15.63 6.31
CA ALA A 490 -22.47 14.90 5.04
C ALA A 490 -23.25 15.63 3.92
N ALA A 491 -23.98 16.71 4.24
CA ALA A 491 -24.59 17.59 3.24
C ALA A 491 -23.61 18.63 2.69
N VAL A 492 -22.46 18.85 3.35
CA VAL A 492 -21.48 19.89 3.02
C VAL A 492 -20.18 19.30 2.47
N GLU A 493 -19.75 18.16 2.99
CA GLU A 493 -18.53 17.47 2.54
C GLU A 493 -18.72 15.94 2.52
N THR A 494 -17.91 15.25 1.71
CA THR A 494 -17.92 13.78 1.64
C THR A 494 -17.19 13.21 2.87
N PRO A 495 -17.84 12.41 3.72
CA PRO A 495 -17.18 11.80 4.87
C PRO A 495 -16.29 10.63 4.48
N ASP A 496 -15.33 10.26 5.33
CA ASP A 496 -14.56 9.02 5.17
C ASP A 496 -15.35 7.81 5.68
N TYR A 497 -16.15 7.99 6.74
CA TYR A 497 -17.00 6.95 7.31
C TYR A 497 -18.36 7.49 7.75
N PHE A 498 -19.40 6.72 7.45
CA PHE A 498 -20.67 6.71 8.16
C PHE A 498 -20.56 5.77 9.36
N ILE A 499 -20.89 6.26 10.54
CA ILE A 499 -20.86 5.48 11.78
C ILE A 499 -22.27 5.01 12.09
N PHE A 500 -22.47 3.71 12.24
CA PHE A 500 -23.72 3.11 12.70
C PHE A 500 -23.56 2.59 14.12
N ALA A 501 -24.44 2.99 15.03
CA ALA A 501 -24.47 2.44 16.37
C ALA A 501 -25.57 1.39 16.51
N VAL A 502 -25.16 0.13 16.59
CA VAL A 502 -26.03 -1.02 16.80
C VAL A 502 -26.21 -1.26 18.30
N ILE A 503 -27.46 -1.25 18.73
CA ILE A 503 -27.82 -1.26 20.15
C ILE A 503 -29.02 -2.17 20.41
N SER A 504 -29.35 -2.39 21.69
CA SER A 504 -30.60 -3.06 22.06
C SER A 504 -31.82 -2.17 21.80
N SER A 505 -32.77 -2.68 21.02
CA SER A 505 -34.06 -2.03 20.71
C SER A 505 -35.01 -1.91 21.91
N THR A 506 -34.92 -2.84 22.85
CA THR A 506 -35.77 -2.90 24.05
C THR A 506 -34.94 -2.86 25.33
N ASN A 507 -35.61 -2.56 26.44
CA ASN A 507 -35.04 -2.85 27.76
C ASN A 507 -34.96 -4.38 27.89
N GLY A 508 -33.75 -4.91 27.94
CA GLY A 508 -33.42 -6.32 28.13
C GLY A 508 -31.93 -6.58 27.94
N PHE A 509 -31.47 -7.76 28.35
CA PHE A 509 -30.24 -8.32 27.79
C PHE A 509 -30.51 -8.80 26.36
N LYS A 510 -29.62 -8.49 25.42
CA LYS A 510 -29.67 -9.03 24.06
C LYS A 510 -28.50 -9.94 23.83
N ALA A 511 -28.81 -11.17 23.45
CA ALA A 511 -27.86 -12.23 23.21
C ALA A 511 -27.73 -12.46 21.70
N VAL A 512 -26.53 -12.20 21.21
CA VAL A 512 -26.16 -12.20 19.80
C VAL A 512 -25.18 -13.34 19.59
N GLN A 513 -25.54 -14.29 18.75
CA GLN A 513 -24.66 -15.41 18.41
C GLN A 513 -23.65 -14.98 17.37
N LYS A 514 -24.11 -14.19 16.40
CA LYS A 514 -23.32 -13.79 15.25
C LYS A 514 -23.87 -12.53 14.61
N LEU A 515 -22.98 -11.65 14.16
CA LEU A 515 -23.29 -10.54 13.26
C LEU A 515 -22.34 -10.57 12.06
N GLU A 516 -22.89 -10.34 10.90
CA GLU A 516 -22.16 -10.22 9.64
C GLU A 516 -22.55 -8.90 8.99
N PHE A 517 -21.58 -8.22 8.41
CA PHE A 517 -21.76 -6.95 7.73
C PHE A 517 -21.04 -7.04 6.40
N SER A 518 -21.68 -6.53 5.37
CA SER A 518 -21.17 -6.51 4.01
C SER A 518 -21.47 -5.15 3.41
N TYR A 519 -20.48 -4.48 2.83
CA TYR A 519 -20.72 -3.23 2.12
C TYR A 519 -19.71 -3.05 0.98
N ILE A 520 -20.11 -2.32 -0.06
CA ILE A 520 -19.24 -2.00 -1.19
C ILE A 520 -19.04 -0.48 -1.17
N PRO A 521 -17.82 0.03 -0.91
CA PRO A 521 -17.57 1.46 -0.90
C PRO A 521 -17.75 2.06 -2.31
N ALA A 522 -17.83 3.39 -2.38
CA ALA A 522 -17.93 4.11 -3.63
C ALA A 522 -16.71 3.82 -4.48
N ALA A 523 -16.92 3.68 -5.79
CA ALA A 523 -15.82 3.63 -6.74
C ALA A 523 -14.88 4.81 -6.48
N ILE A 524 -13.59 4.53 -6.48
CA ILE A 524 -12.55 5.51 -6.22
C ILE A 524 -12.63 6.62 -7.27
N ASN A 525 -12.55 7.88 -6.83
CA ASN A 525 -12.47 9.02 -7.73
C ASN A 525 -11.01 9.30 -8.12
N ALA A 526 -10.80 9.93 -9.28
CA ALA A 526 -9.48 10.23 -9.83
C ALA A 526 -8.59 11.04 -8.86
N ASP A 527 -9.19 11.86 -8.00
CA ASP A 527 -8.49 12.69 -7.02
C ASP A 527 -7.78 11.85 -5.93
N SER A 528 -8.34 10.69 -5.57
CA SER A 528 -7.77 9.75 -4.59
C SER A 528 -6.58 8.93 -5.14
N LEU A 529 -6.28 9.07 -6.43
CA LEU A 529 -5.27 8.32 -7.19
C LEU A 529 -4.18 9.23 -7.78
N SER A 530 -4.18 10.51 -7.42
CA SER A 530 -3.42 11.60 -8.04
C SER A 530 -1.89 11.48 -8.00
N GLY A 531 -1.32 10.51 -7.27
CA GLY A 531 0.12 10.24 -7.25
C GLY A 531 0.63 9.29 -8.35
N ILE A 532 -0.25 8.47 -8.97
CA ILE A 532 0.15 7.40 -9.92
C ILE A 532 -0.79 7.32 -11.14
N SER A 533 -1.80 8.20 -11.26
CA SER A 533 -2.94 8.09 -12.17
C SER A 533 -2.65 8.06 -13.67
N ASN A 534 -1.43 8.36 -14.12
CA ASN A 534 -1.11 8.51 -15.54
C ASN A 534 -0.06 7.50 -16.03
N ILE A 535 -0.11 6.27 -15.52
CA ILE A 535 0.77 5.15 -15.93
C ILE A 535 -0.07 3.96 -16.38
N ASP A 536 0.26 3.33 -17.52
CA ASP A 536 -0.46 2.13 -17.97
C ASP A 536 0.38 1.14 -18.81
N PHE A 537 -0.12 -0.09 -18.92
CA PHE A 537 0.29 -1.08 -19.90
C PHE A 537 -0.49 -0.91 -21.22
N LEU A 538 0.23 -0.79 -22.33
CA LEU A 538 -0.36 -0.67 -23.66
C LEU A 538 -0.13 -1.89 -24.52
N HIS A 539 -1.06 -2.11 -25.44
CA HIS A 539 -0.98 -3.14 -26.47
C HIS A 539 -0.23 -2.61 -27.68
N SER A 540 -0.41 -1.34 -27.98
CA SER A 540 0.34 -0.60 -28.97
C SER A 540 0.45 0.86 -28.56
N VAL A 541 1.57 1.49 -28.93
CA VAL A 541 1.73 2.95 -28.85
C VAL A 541 0.56 3.68 -29.54
N ASN A 542 -0.01 3.09 -30.59
CA ASN A 542 -1.14 3.66 -31.33
C ASN A 542 -2.44 3.72 -30.53
N ASP A 543 -2.60 2.92 -29.48
CA ASP A 543 -3.80 2.96 -28.64
C ASP A 543 -3.95 4.32 -27.94
N VAL A 544 -2.82 5.02 -27.76
CA VAL A 544 -2.75 6.38 -27.24
C VAL A 544 -2.59 7.39 -28.39
N LEU A 545 -1.65 7.15 -29.31
CA LEU A 545 -1.29 8.15 -30.32
C LEU A 545 -2.33 8.36 -31.44
N ASP A 546 -3.27 7.43 -31.65
CA ASP A 546 -4.36 7.60 -32.62
C ASP A 546 -5.56 8.37 -32.04
N LEU A 547 -5.56 8.68 -30.73
CA LEU A 547 -6.59 9.48 -30.09
C LEU A 547 -6.50 10.95 -30.53
N ALA A 548 -7.65 11.64 -30.50
CA ALA A 548 -7.72 13.04 -30.91
C ALA A 548 -7.03 13.95 -29.89
N ASP A 549 -7.25 13.69 -28.60
CA ASP A 549 -6.50 14.27 -27.49
C ASP A 549 -6.07 13.15 -26.53
N PRO A 550 -4.84 12.61 -26.66
CA PRO A 550 -4.39 11.49 -25.84
C PRO A 550 -4.44 11.73 -24.32
N ARG A 551 -4.32 12.97 -23.85
CA ARG A 551 -4.34 13.27 -22.41
C ARG A 551 -5.75 13.38 -21.82
N GLU A 552 -6.74 13.66 -22.66
CA GLU A 552 -8.15 13.80 -22.24
C GLU A 552 -8.98 12.55 -22.61
N ASP A 553 -8.67 11.91 -23.72
CA ASP A 553 -9.46 10.80 -24.29
C ASP A 553 -8.98 9.43 -23.80
N TYR A 554 -7.74 9.32 -23.31
CA TYR A 554 -7.20 8.06 -22.80
C TYR A 554 -7.71 7.80 -21.38
N VAL A 555 -8.34 6.64 -21.18
CA VAL A 555 -8.73 6.13 -19.87
C VAL A 555 -7.53 5.33 -19.32
N PHE A 556 -7.22 5.30 -18.02
CA PHE A 556 -6.09 4.50 -17.50
C PHE A 556 -6.57 3.18 -16.85
N SER A 557 -5.82 2.10 -17.04
CA SER A 557 -5.96 0.82 -16.32
C SER A 557 -5.19 0.90 -15.01
N PHE A 558 -5.66 0.22 -13.97
CA PHE A 558 -4.88 0.07 -12.74
C PHE A 558 -4.33 -1.35 -12.67
N VAL A 559 -3.05 -1.54 -12.94
CA VAL A 559 -2.40 -2.84 -12.74
C VAL A 559 -1.48 -2.75 -11.54
N ASN A 560 -1.72 -3.57 -10.52
CA ASN A 560 -0.81 -3.71 -9.38
C ASN A 560 -0.34 -5.15 -9.26
N PHE A 561 0.90 -5.36 -8.85
CA PHE A 561 1.33 -6.70 -8.50
C PHE A 561 2.44 -6.68 -7.47
N GLY A 562 2.59 -7.72 -6.67
CA GLY A 562 3.51 -7.65 -5.54
C GLY A 562 4.01 -9.02 -5.15
N TYR A 563 5.32 -9.22 -5.12
CA TYR A 563 5.86 -10.54 -4.85
C TYR A 563 6.87 -10.52 -3.71
N SER A 564 6.86 -11.57 -2.88
CA SER A 564 7.85 -11.76 -1.84
C SER A 564 8.54 -13.10 -2.03
N LEU A 565 9.76 -13.06 -2.54
CA LEU A 565 10.60 -14.25 -2.69
C LEU A 565 11.53 -14.36 -1.47
N SER A 566 11.56 -15.53 -0.84
CA SER A 566 12.67 -15.97 0.00
C SER A 566 13.61 -16.84 -0.84
N ASP A 567 14.92 -16.63 -0.68
CA ASP A 567 15.98 -17.44 -1.31
C ASP A 567 16.03 -17.39 -2.86
N ALA A 568 16.97 -18.12 -3.48
CA ALA A 568 17.35 -18.04 -4.90
C ALA A 568 16.26 -18.60 -5.84
N GLN A 569 15.18 -17.85 -5.98
CA GLN A 569 14.02 -18.21 -6.78
C GLN A 569 13.93 -17.35 -8.04
N GLY A 570 13.42 -17.96 -9.11
CA GLY A 570 13.26 -17.33 -10.40
C GLY A 570 11.80 -16.96 -10.64
N ILE A 571 11.53 -15.69 -10.85
CA ILE A 571 10.27 -15.24 -11.45
C ILE A 571 10.57 -14.63 -12.82
N ASN A 572 9.79 -15.06 -13.81
CA ASN A 572 9.69 -14.42 -15.10
C ASN A 572 8.24 -14.02 -15.35
N ILE A 573 8.03 -12.71 -15.44
CA ILE A 573 6.75 -12.13 -15.85
C ILE A 573 6.98 -11.53 -17.22
N THR A 574 6.36 -12.15 -18.22
CA THR A 574 6.33 -11.62 -19.57
C THR A 574 4.92 -11.19 -19.89
N THR A 575 4.81 -10.02 -20.49
CA THR A 575 3.56 -9.55 -21.04
C THR A 575 3.68 -9.55 -22.55
N ALA A 576 2.65 -10.04 -23.22
CA ALA A 576 2.63 -10.22 -24.65
C ALA A 576 1.30 -9.75 -25.22
N ARG A 577 1.36 -9.36 -26.49
CA ARG A 577 0.18 -9.10 -27.28
C ARG A 577 -0.21 -10.37 -28.04
N ASN A 578 -1.47 -10.78 -27.91
CA ASN A 578 -2.02 -11.78 -28.81
C ASN A 578 -2.48 -11.16 -30.13
N ALA A 579 -2.50 -11.98 -31.18
CA ALA A 579 -2.94 -11.57 -32.52
C ALA A 579 -4.42 -11.15 -32.56
N ASP A 580 -5.22 -11.61 -31.59
CA ASP A 580 -6.65 -11.34 -31.46
C ASP A 580 -6.97 -10.01 -30.75
N GLY A 581 -5.96 -9.28 -30.26
CA GLY A 581 -6.17 -8.04 -29.52
C GLY A 581 -6.22 -8.20 -28.00
N SER A 582 -6.18 -9.43 -27.48
CA SER A 582 -6.12 -9.67 -26.04
C SER A 582 -4.72 -9.41 -25.46
N TYR A 583 -4.68 -8.93 -24.23
CA TYR A 583 -3.46 -8.82 -23.44
C TYR A 583 -3.16 -10.17 -22.82
N ARG A 584 -1.94 -10.64 -23.02
CA ARG A 584 -1.46 -11.89 -22.44
C ARG A 584 -0.46 -11.58 -21.35
N PHE A 585 -0.73 -12.07 -20.15
CA PHE A 585 0.22 -12.07 -19.06
C PHE A 585 0.66 -13.52 -18.83
N ASP A 586 1.95 -13.78 -19.03
CA ASP A 586 2.57 -15.07 -18.81
C ASP A 586 3.39 -15.04 -17.51
N PHE A 587 3.03 -15.94 -16.61
CA PHE A 587 3.70 -16.14 -15.34
C PHE A 587 4.43 -17.48 -15.38
N ASN A 588 5.76 -17.43 -15.33
CA ASN A 588 6.59 -18.61 -15.12
C ASN A 588 7.43 -18.37 -13.87
N TYR A 589 7.20 -19.15 -12.82
CA TYR A 589 7.93 -19.03 -11.57
C TYR A 589 8.42 -20.39 -11.08
N VAL A 590 9.53 -20.38 -10.36
CA VAL A 590 10.04 -21.55 -9.65
C VAL A 590 10.15 -21.18 -8.17
N ILE A 591 9.09 -21.49 -7.42
CA ILE A 591 9.02 -21.35 -5.96
C ILE A 591 9.13 -22.75 -5.36
N THR A 592 10.14 -23.00 -4.52
CA THR A 592 10.41 -24.33 -3.94
C THR A 592 10.27 -24.39 -2.42
N ASP A 593 9.88 -23.29 -1.79
CA ASP A 593 9.75 -23.13 -0.34
C ASP A 593 8.39 -22.48 0.04
N ASN A 594 8.34 -21.79 1.19
CA ASN A 594 7.15 -21.09 1.68
C ASN A 594 7.00 -19.65 1.14
N SER A 595 7.73 -19.26 0.10
CA SER A 595 7.56 -17.96 -0.58
C SER A 595 6.16 -17.83 -1.14
N PHE A 596 5.68 -16.59 -1.26
CA PHE A 596 4.37 -16.29 -1.80
C PHE A 596 4.46 -15.14 -2.80
N PHE A 597 3.66 -15.23 -3.85
CA PHE A 597 3.53 -14.23 -4.88
C PHE A 597 2.07 -13.79 -4.95
N PHE A 598 1.85 -12.49 -5.07
CA PHE A 598 0.53 -11.91 -5.15
C PHE A 598 0.46 -10.94 -6.34
N LEU A 599 -0.70 -10.84 -6.97
CA LEU A 599 -0.86 -10.10 -8.19
C LEU A 599 -2.31 -9.66 -8.33
N ASP A 600 -2.55 -8.35 -8.32
CA ASP A 600 -3.88 -7.75 -8.40
C ASP A 600 -4.03 -6.91 -9.67
N PHE A 601 -4.63 -7.49 -10.69
CA PHE A 601 -5.05 -6.70 -11.83
C PHE A 601 -6.37 -6.01 -11.52
N ILE A 602 -6.41 -4.69 -11.67
CA ILE A 602 -7.67 -3.96 -11.75
C ILE A 602 -7.83 -3.53 -13.22
N ASN A 603 -8.44 -4.42 -14.01
CA ASN A 603 -8.69 -4.15 -15.41
C ASN A 603 -9.93 -3.27 -15.56
N LEU A 604 -9.73 -1.96 -15.44
CA LEU A 604 -10.76 -0.96 -15.73
C LEU A 604 -11.16 -0.89 -17.22
N PHE A 605 -10.45 -1.61 -18.08
CA PHE A 605 -10.67 -1.58 -19.51
C PHE A 605 -11.45 -2.78 -20.06
N GLN A 606 -12.08 -2.49 -21.20
CA GLN A 606 -12.80 -3.44 -22.04
C GLN A 606 -11.88 -4.38 -22.83
N TYR A 607 -10.56 -4.34 -22.62
CA TYR A 607 -9.64 -5.26 -23.26
C TYR A 607 -9.71 -6.64 -22.61
N ASP A 608 -9.70 -7.68 -23.44
CA ASP A 608 -9.68 -9.07 -22.98
C ASP A 608 -8.30 -9.35 -22.39
N ILE A 609 -8.23 -9.58 -21.08
CA ILE A 609 -7.02 -10.01 -20.39
C ILE A 609 -7.03 -11.52 -20.29
N LYS A 610 -5.92 -12.13 -20.70
CA LYS A 610 -5.65 -13.55 -20.58
C LYS A 610 -4.42 -13.76 -19.73
N ILE A 611 -4.55 -14.64 -18.75
CA ILE A 611 -3.49 -14.96 -17.79
C ILE A 611 -3.09 -16.41 -18.03
N PHE A 612 -1.79 -16.61 -18.20
CA PHE A 612 -1.17 -17.91 -18.44
C PHE A 612 -0.20 -18.23 -17.32
N TYR A 613 -0.21 -19.47 -16.84
CA TYR A 613 0.77 -20.02 -15.92
C TYR A 613 1.39 -21.28 -16.55
N ASP A 614 2.73 -21.35 -16.64
CA ASP A 614 3.45 -22.44 -17.31
C ASP A 614 2.95 -22.74 -18.75
N ASN A 615 2.51 -21.69 -19.46
CA ASN A 615 1.85 -21.70 -20.78
C ASN A 615 0.40 -22.23 -20.83
N ASP A 616 -0.20 -22.58 -19.71
CA ASP A 616 -1.62 -22.94 -19.63
C ASP A 616 -2.46 -21.69 -19.28
N GLU A 617 -3.53 -21.45 -20.04
CA GLU A 617 -4.47 -20.35 -19.76
C GLU A 617 -5.25 -20.68 -18.47
N ILE A 618 -5.09 -19.83 -17.45
CA ILE A 618 -5.78 -19.97 -16.16
C ILE A 618 -6.95 -18.99 -16.01
N TYR A 619 -6.98 -17.94 -16.84
CA TYR A 619 -8.06 -16.94 -16.83
C TYR A 619 -8.16 -16.18 -18.16
N SER A 620 -9.38 -15.80 -18.55
CA SER A 620 -9.69 -14.87 -19.64
C SER A 620 -10.95 -14.06 -19.28
N GLY A 621 -10.92 -12.75 -19.48
CA GLY A 621 -12.07 -11.88 -19.21
C GLY A 621 -11.85 -10.39 -19.49
N THR A 622 -12.96 -9.63 -19.52
CA THR A 622 -13.02 -8.18 -19.79
C THR A 622 -13.76 -7.47 -18.65
N ASN A 623 -13.45 -6.19 -18.36
CA ASN A 623 -14.17 -5.37 -17.37
C ASN A 623 -14.22 -5.98 -15.95
N GLN A 624 -13.09 -6.47 -15.44
CA GLN A 624 -13.03 -7.14 -14.14
C GLN A 624 -11.85 -6.67 -13.30
N ILE A 625 -12.04 -6.65 -11.99
CA ILE A 625 -10.93 -6.77 -11.04
C ILE A 625 -10.57 -8.25 -10.97
N ILE A 626 -9.32 -8.57 -11.27
CA ILE A 626 -8.77 -9.92 -11.30
C ILE A 626 -7.67 -9.99 -10.25
N GLU A 627 -7.95 -10.66 -9.13
CA GLU A 627 -6.97 -10.97 -8.09
C GLU A 627 -6.41 -12.36 -8.37
N VAL A 628 -5.09 -12.44 -8.55
CA VAL A 628 -4.31 -13.67 -8.71
C VAL A 628 -3.40 -13.82 -7.50
N ARG A 629 -3.63 -14.87 -6.71
CA ARG A 629 -2.81 -15.20 -5.56
C ARG A 629 -2.10 -16.52 -5.76
N LEU A 630 -0.78 -16.54 -5.54
CA LEU A 630 0.10 -17.70 -5.67
C LEU A 630 0.80 -17.96 -4.32
N GLU A 631 0.47 -19.05 -3.65
CA GLU A 631 1.06 -19.38 -2.34
C GLU A 631 1.89 -20.67 -2.44
N GLY A 632 3.23 -20.56 -2.29
CA GLY A 632 4.15 -21.69 -2.31
C GLY A 632 4.15 -22.49 -3.63
N ALA A 633 4.25 -23.82 -3.54
CA ALA A 633 4.23 -24.74 -4.68
C ALA A 633 2.80 -25.09 -5.18
N LEU A 634 1.78 -24.35 -4.75
CA LEU A 634 0.39 -24.60 -5.13
C LEU A 634 0.06 -23.97 -6.48
N ALA A 635 -0.96 -24.51 -7.15
CA ALA A 635 -1.48 -23.94 -8.38
C ALA A 635 -2.05 -22.52 -8.13
N PRO A 636 -2.00 -21.62 -9.12
CA PRO A 636 -2.59 -20.29 -9.01
C PRO A 636 -4.04 -20.30 -8.57
N ALA A 637 -4.38 -19.47 -7.59
CA ALA A 637 -5.77 -19.12 -7.29
C ALA A 637 -6.10 -17.83 -8.05
N VAL A 638 -7.03 -17.91 -8.99
CA VAL A 638 -7.52 -16.73 -9.73
C VAL A 638 -8.95 -16.44 -9.32
N THR A 639 -9.22 -15.19 -8.96
CA THR A 639 -10.55 -14.68 -8.64
C THR A 639 -10.85 -13.45 -9.49
N GLY A 640 -11.89 -13.53 -10.32
CA GLY A 640 -12.39 -12.41 -11.12
C GLY A 640 -13.68 -11.85 -10.52
N ARG A 641 -13.80 -10.52 -10.47
CA ARG A 641 -15.00 -9.79 -10.04
C ARG A 641 -15.34 -8.71 -11.07
N ASN A 642 -16.60 -8.64 -11.48
CA ASN A 642 -17.07 -7.60 -12.41
C ASN A 642 -17.08 -6.23 -11.72
N LEU A 643 -16.69 -5.20 -12.48
CA LEU A 643 -16.83 -3.81 -12.05
C LEU A 643 -18.32 -3.46 -11.86
N PRO A 644 -18.72 -2.72 -10.80
CA PRO A 644 -20.09 -2.28 -10.59
C PRO A 644 -20.64 -1.52 -11.81
N GLY A 645 -21.80 -1.94 -12.32
CA GLY A 645 -22.47 -1.27 -13.43
C GLY A 645 -22.15 -1.82 -14.82
N SER A 646 -21.23 -2.79 -14.97
CA SER A 646 -21.11 -3.55 -16.22
C SER A 646 -22.22 -4.61 -16.27
N GLY A 647 -23.29 -4.32 -17.02
CA GLY A 647 -24.25 -5.34 -17.44
C GLY A 647 -23.58 -6.45 -18.28
N PRO A 648 -24.24 -7.61 -18.45
CA PRO A 648 -23.66 -8.80 -19.08
C PRO A 648 -23.15 -8.57 -20.51
#